data_AF-A0A7X6ME32-F1
#
_entry.id   AF-A0A7X6ME32-F1
#
_cell.length_a   1.000
_cell.length_b   1.000
_cell.length_c   1.000
_cell.angle_alpha   90.00
_cell.angle_beta   90.00
_cell.angle_gamma   90.00
#
_symmetry.space_group_name_H-M   'P 1'
#
loop_
_entity.id
_entity.type
_entity.pdbx_description
1 polymer ?
#
loop_
_entity_poly.entity_id
_entity_poly.type
_entity_poly.pdbx_seq_one_letter_code
_entity_poly.pdbx_strand_id
1 'polypeptide(L)'
;MTTPRPGPRRTARWRRPAPALLGAVLLAALLPAAPAQAAPICSVDYQLNDWGSGFTAEVSVTNEAESVSNWTLGWDFSGNQSISNSWNAQVSQSGSSVTASGPSWASGLASGQTATFGFQATYSGANEVPTEFTLNGLDCAGEDEEPEPEDPTLVVDPDSVTLEPGGEAAFDVALSEAPAEDVAVSVERTSGSETLSVASGASLTFGDADWDTAQEVTVASSGDGSGEPAQAEFTVSAEGYDPVVVTVRELSGAANAYEEEFLTQYDKIKDPDSGYFREFDGLLVPYHSVETLIVEAPDHGHATTSEAYSYYLWLEATYGRITGDWEPFNSAWESMEAFIIPGTADQPTNGSYDPSAPATYIPESLDPSDYPMALDDSVEAGQDPLAQELSSTYGTDEVYGMHWLLDVDNTYGYGFCGDGTDDAPAYINTFQRGSNESVWETVPHPSCETFEHGGENGFLDLFTDDDNYSEQWRYTNAPDADARAVQVAYLAHQWASEQGNEGAIAENVSNAAMMGDYLRYAMFDKYFKEIGDCVDPQSCPPGSGKDSAHYLMAWYYSWGGALESAEYPWAWRIGGSSAHQGYQNVMAAYALSEVSALQPESATGTEDWGTSLDRQLEFLEWLQSSDGGIAGGATNSWEGTYAQPPSGTPTFHGMFYDEKPVWHDPPSNRWFGFQVWDMERVAEYYRITGDERAGGILDDWIPWAIANTTVGENGEFAIPADMEWSGQPDTWTGESTGNPDLRVEVVSHGQDVGIAAGLAKTLMHYAAATGDTESRAMAEGLLDALLANQDDLGVAVPETRADYARFDDEFGAPDGGLYIPGGWTGQMPNGDPVNSDSTFLSIRSFYEDDPNWPQVEEYLNGGPVPEFTYHRFWAQVDVATALATHGELFGDGA
;
A
#
# COMPACT_ATOMS: atom_id res chain seq x y z
N MET A 1 -3.74 -52.92 -62.67
CA MET A 1 -4.13 -52.24 -63.92
C MET A 1 -4.63 -50.87 -63.50
N THR A 2 -4.10 -49.70 -63.83
CA THR A 2 -3.08 -49.17 -64.76
C THR A 2 -2.69 -47.76 -64.23
N THR A 3 -1.44 -47.36 -64.43
CA THR A 3 -0.68 -46.13 -64.03
C THR A 3 -1.13 -44.80 -64.71
N PRO A 4 -0.46 -43.61 -64.61
CA PRO A 4 -0.16 -42.68 -63.46
C PRO A 4 -0.23 -41.12 -63.75
N ARG A 5 -0.12 -40.25 -62.70
CA ARG A 5 0.37 -38.81 -62.61
C ARG A 5 -0.38 -37.66 -63.37
N PRO A 6 -0.27 -36.33 -63.04
CA PRO A 6 0.79 -35.53 -62.31
C PRO A 6 0.27 -34.61 -61.15
N GLY A 7 1.02 -34.20 -60.11
CA GLY A 7 2.06 -33.14 -60.06
C GLY A 7 1.59 -31.93 -59.17
N PRO A 8 2.35 -31.44 -58.17
CA PRO A 8 1.85 -30.49 -57.15
C PRO A 8 1.96 -29.02 -57.59
N ARG A 9 0.97 -28.19 -57.25
CA ARG A 9 0.99 -26.72 -57.40
C ARG A 9 1.33 -26.05 -56.07
N ARG A 10 2.33 -25.15 -56.14
CA ARG A 10 2.91 -24.33 -55.07
C ARG A 10 1.93 -23.27 -54.57
N THR A 11 1.83 -23.11 -53.25
CA THR A 11 1.21 -21.98 -52.57
C THR A 11 2.19 -20.80 -52.50
N ALA A 12 1.66 -19.59 -52.66
CA ALA A 12 2.41 -18.36 -52.87
C ALA A 12 2.83 -17.73 -51.53
N ARG A 13 4.14 -17.51 -51.36
CA ARG A 13 4.69 -16.54 -50.40
C ARG A 13 4.61 -15.15 -51.03
N TRP A 14 3.85 -14.24 -50.43
CA TRP A 14 3.91 -12.82 -50.75
C TRP A 14 4.86 -12.12 -49.77
N ARG A 15 5.95 -11.61 -50.34
CA ARG A 15 6.92 -10.74 -49.69
C ARG A 15 6.30 -9.35 -49.55
N ARG A 16 6.26 -8.78 -48.35
CA ARG A 16 6.04 -7.35 -48.16
C ARG A 16 7.36 -6.58 -48.35
N PRO A 17 7.34 -5.40 -49.00
CA PRO A 17 8.54 -4.62 -49.31
C PRO A 17 8.94 -3.70 -48.16
N ALA A 18 10.23 -3.42 -48.05
CA ALA A 18 10.79 -2.34 -47.25
C ALA A 18 10.40 -0.96 -47.81
N PRO A 19 10.08 0.04 -46.97
CA PRO A 19 10.05 1.43 -47.38
C PRO A 19 11.37 2.14 -47.04
N ALA A 20 11.74 3.05 -47.93
CA ALA A 20 12.90 3.92 -47.84
C ALA A 20 12.59 5.17 -46.98
N LEU A 21 13.60 5.62 -46.23
CA LEU A 21 13.70 6.94 -45.61
C LEU A 21 13.46 8.08 -46.63
N LEU A 22 12.64 9.07 -46.29
CA LEU A 22 12.88 10.52 -46.40
C LEU A 22 11.60 11.32 -46.14
N GLY A 23 11.57 12.10 -45.05
CA GLY A 23 10.57 13.15 -44.81
C GLY A 23 10.25 13.43 -43.35
N ALA A 24 11.24 13.79 -42.52
CA ALA A 24 10.98 14.36 -41.21
C ALA A 24 10.41 15.78 -41.38
N VAL A 25 9.14 15.97 -41.07
CA VAL A 25 8.54 17.27 -40.78
C VAL A 25 8.60 17.41 -39.26
N LEU A 26 9.52 18.23 -38.77
CA LEU A 26 9.51 18.70 -37.38
C LEU A 26 8.28 19.59 -37.21
N LEU A 27 7.22 19.06 -36.59
CA LEU A 27 6.36 19.88 -35.74
C LEU A 27 7.05 19.95 -34.39
N ALA A 28 7.64 21.10 -34.08
CA ALA A 28 7.98 21.42 -32.70
C ALA A 28 6.66 21.70 -31.99
N ALA A 29 6.22 20.76 -31.15
CA ALA A 29 5.31 21.08 -30.06
C ALA A 29 6.09 21.99 -29.11
N LEU A 30 5.57 23.19 -28.89
CA LEU A 30 6.01 24.06 -27.80
C LEU A 30 5.45 23.44 -26.52
N LEU A 31 6.27 22.68 -25.81
CA LEU A 31 6.06 22.43 -24.39
C LEU A 31 6.45 23.73 -23.65
N PRO A 32 5.70 24.18 -22.65
CA PRO A 32 6.19 25.20 -21.72
C PRO A 32 7.46 24.63 -21.05
N ALA A 33 8.53 25.43 -21.02
CA ALA A 33 9.73 25.10 -20.26
C ALA A 33 9.40 25.31 -18.78
N ALA A 34 9.72 24.34 -17.93
CA ALA A 34 9.74 24.55 -16.48
C ALA A 34 10.65 25.76 -16.15
N PRO A 35 10.29 26.61 -15.18
CA PRO A 35 11.13 27.71 -14.77
C PRO A 35 12.49 27.17 -14.33
N ALA A 36 13.56 27.68 -14.94
CA ALA A 36 14.92 27.33 -14.54
C ALA A 36 15.24 28.13 -13.26
N GLN A 37 15.17 27.50 -12.09
CA GLN A 37 15.69 28.10 -10.86
C GLN A 37 17.19 28.42 -11.03
N ALA A 38 17.58 29.66 -10.72
CA ALA A 38 18.97 30.07 -10.70
C ALA A 38 19.70 29.36 -9.56
N ALA A 39 20.91 28.83 -9.82
CA ALA A 39 21.69 28.17 -8.79
C ALA A 39 22.09 29.16 -7.66
N PRO A 40 22.10 28.72 -6.39
CA PRO A 40 22.51 29.55 -5.27
C PRO A 40 23.92 30.08 -5.45
N ILE A 41 24.15 31.34 -5.06
CA ILE A 41 25.46 31.99 -5.18
C ILE A 41 26.25 31.96 -3.87
N CYS A 42 25.60 31.72 -2.73
CA CYS A 42 26.24 31.40 -1.46
C CYS A 42 25.34 30.61 -0.51
N SER A 43 25.96 29.95 0.45
CA SER A 43 25.28 29.37 1.61
C SER A 43 25.77 30.05 2.89
N VAL A 44 24.88 30.26 3.86
CA VAL A 44 25.20 30.91 5.14
C VAL A 44 24.76 30.03 6.30
N ASP A 45 25.71 29.65 7.15
CA ASP A 45 25.46 29.02 8.44
C ASP A 45 25.55 30.08 9.54
N TYR A 46 24.48 30.23 10.34
CA TYR A 46 24.36 31.20 11.42
C TYR A 46 24.12 30.48 12.75
N GLN A 47 25.17 30.36 13.55
CA GLN A 47 25.13 29.65 14.83
C GLN A 47 24.93 30.63 15.98
N LEU A 48 23.80 30.51 16.68
CA LEU A 48 23.38 31.42 17.75
C LEU A 48 23.70 30.84 19.14
N ASN A 49 24.31 31.65 20.01
CA ASN A 49 24.43 31.38 21.44
C ASN A 49 23.84 32.55 22.25
N ASP A 50 22.64 32.35 22.79
CA ASP A 50 21.79 33.37 23.40
C ASP A 50 21.62 33.17 24.92
N TRP A 51 21.62 34.25 25.70
CA TRP A 51 21.39 34.25 27.15
C TRP A 51 20.25 35.18 27.60
N GLY A 52 19.31 35.52 26.71
CA GLY A 52 18.03 36.19 27.00
C GLY A 52 18.07 37.72 27.09
N SER A 53 19.26 38.33 26.98
CA SER A 53 19.45 39.80 26.93
C SER A 53 20.58 40.24 26.00
N GLY A 54 21.21 39.25 25.35
CA GLY A 54 22.29 39.39 24.41
C GLY A 54 22.70 38.01 23.92
N PHE A 55 23.47 37.99 22.85
CA PHE A 55 23.93 36.76 22.22
C PHE A 55 25.29 36.97 21.55
N THR A 56 25.95 35.86 21.24
CA THR A 56 27.01 35.82 20.23
C THR A 56 26.55 34.99 19.05
N ALA A 57 26.90 35.39 17.84
CA ALA A 57 26.69 34.62 16.63
C ALA A 57 28.03 34.32 15.96
N GLU A 58 28.20 33.09 15.50
CA GLU A 58 29.22 32.70 14.53
C GLU A 58 28.54 32.53 13.17
N VAL A 59 29.08 33.19 12.15
CA VAL A 59 28.51 33.23 10.80
C VAL A 59 29.55 32.71 9.83
N SER A 60 29.20 31.68 9.07
CA SER A 60 30.02 31.11 8.00
C SER A 60 29.33 31.32 6.67
N VAL A 61 29.97 32.05 5.74
CA VAL A 61 29.48 32.22 4.36
C VAL A 61 30.36 31.44 3.39
N THR A 62 29.77 30.53 2.62
CA THR A 62 30.43 29.80 1.53
C THR A 62 30.03 30.43 0.20
N ASN A 63 30.99 30.78 -0.65
CA ASN A 63 30.70 31.33 -1.98
C ASN A 63 30.52 30.18 -2.98
N GLU A 64 29.31 29.98 -3.49
CA GLU A 64 29.00 28.96 -4.50
C GLU A 64 29.18 29.50 -5.94
N ALA A 65 29.33 30.82 -6.09
CA ALA A 65 29.52 31.51 -7.37
C ALA A 65 30.99 31.76 -7.73
N GLU A 66 31.23 32.57 -8.78
CA GLU A 66 32.57 32.98 -9.21
C GLU A 66 33.35 33.67 -8.07
N SER A 67 34.68 33.56 -8.11
CA SER A 67 35.55 34.07 -7.04
C SER A 67 35.46 35.59 -6.91
N VAL A 68 35.19 36.08 -5.70
CA VAL A 68 35.11 37.52 -5.39
C VAL A 68 36.39 38.03 -4.73
N SER A 69 36.84 39.22 -5.11
CA SER A 69 38.08 39.83 -4.60
C SER A 69 37.93 40.60 -3.29
N ASN A 70 36.70 41.05 -3.02
CA ASN A 70 36.24 41.67 -1.78
C ASN A 70 34.85 41.11 -1.53
N TRP A 71 34.67 40.36 -0.44
CA TRP A 71 33.35 39.85 -0.04
C TRP A 71 32.72 40.77 1.00
N THR A 72 31.41 40.92 0.89
CA THR A 72 30.55 41.67 1.79
C THR A 72 29.28 40.85 2.00
N LEU A 73 29.01 40.42 3.24
CA LEU A 73 27.76 39.76 3.61
C LEU A 73 26.80 40.79 4.22
N GLY A 74 25.58 40.90 3.70
CA GLY A 74 24.53 41.75 4.24
C GLY A 74 23.35 40.94 4.76
N TRP A 75 22.72 41.40 5.85
CA TRP A 75 21.44 40.88 6.36
C TRP A 75 20.75 41.93 7.22
N ASP A 76 19.47 41.73 7.53
CA ASP A 76 18.70 42.57 8.46
C ASP A 76 18.31 41.78 9.72
N PHE A 77 18.32 42.45 10.87
CA PHE A 77 17.68 41.90 12.07
C PHE A 77 16.18 42.21 12.07
N SER A 78 15.33 41.21 12.35
CA SER A 78 13.87 41.39 12.43
C SER A 78 13.40 42.18 13.67
N GLY A 79 14.25 42.32 14.69
CA GLY A 79 13.92 42.95 15.97
C GLY A 79 14.78 44.17 16.30
N ASN A 80 15.10 44.31 17.59
CA ASN A 80 15.89 45.42 18.12
C ASN A 80 17.33 45.03 18.48
N GLN A 81 17.85 43.97 17.87
CA GLN A 81 19.22 43.50 18.03
C GLN A 81 20.20 44.62 17.71
N SER A 82 21.21 44.80 18.55
CA SER A 82 22.25 45.82 18.40
C SER A 82 23.64 45.24 18.63
N ILE A 83 24.46 45.22 17.59
CA ILE A 83 25.83 44.68 17.61
C ILE A 83 26.74 45.63 18.39
N SER A 84 27.46 45.06 19.35
CA SER A 84 28.34 45.77 20.28
C SER A 84 29.82 45.45 20.07
N ASN A 85 30.15 44.28 19.51
CA ASN A 85 31.52 43.85 19.22
C ASN A 85 31.53 42.83 18.07
N SER A 86 32.64 42.75 17.32
CA SER A 86 32.83 41.73 16.27
C SER A 86 34.30 41.31 16.16
N TRP A 87 34.53 40.13 15.56
CA TRP A 87 35.86 39.61 15.26
C TRP A 87 35.88 38.92 13.90
N ASN A 88 37.07 38.77 13.31
CA ASN A 88 37.33 38.13 12.01
C ASN A 88 36.60 38.73 10.77
N ALA A 89 35.75 39.74 10.95
CA ALA A 89 35.21 40.59 9.88
C ALA A 89 35.03 42.04 10.36
N GLN A 90 34.96 42.98 9.42
CA GLN A 90 34.56 44.36 9.70
C GLN A 90 33.03 44.44 9.61
N VAL A 91 32.36 44.51 10.76
CA VAL A 91 30.90 44.54 10.86
C VAL A 91 30.43 45.96 11.16
N SER A 92 29.46 46.45 10.39
CA SER A 92 28.76 47.71 10.62
C SER A 92 27.25 47.49 10.61
N GLN A 93 26.54 48.19 11.50
CA GLN A 93 25.08 48.14 11.58
C GLN A 93 24.50 49.56 11.49
N SER A 94 23.40 49.71 10.72
CA SER A 94 22.61 50.94 10.62
C SER A 94 21.12 50.60 10.69
N GLY A 95 20.49 50.85 11.84
CA GLY A 95 19.13 50.35 12.09
C GLY A 95 19.16 48.83 12.27
N SER A 96 18.25 48.12 11.60
CA SER A 96 18.24 46.65 11.50
C SER A 96 19.36 46.10 10.61
N SER A 97 19.80 46.88 9.62
CA SER A 97 20.68 46.41 8.55
C SER A 97 22.12 46.27 9.01
N VAL A 98 22.70 45.09 8.76
CA VAL A 98 24.07 44.71 9.09
C VAL A 98 24.84 44.41 7.82
N THR A 99 26.10 44.81 7.81
CA THR A 99 27.06 44.49 6.76
C THR A 99 28.36 44.01 7.37
N ALA A 100 28.78 42.80 7.04
CA ALA A 100 30.08 42.23 7.39
C ALA A 100 30.97 42.18 6.14
N SER A 101 32.21 42.65 6.24
CA SER A 101 33.15 42.63 5.12
C SER A 101 34.49 41.99 5.52
N GLY A 102 35.10 41.34 4.53
CA GLY A 102 36.37 40.66 4.70
C GLY A 102 37.47 41.58 5.25
N PRO A 103 38.23 41.16 6.28
CA PRO A 103 39.31 41.96 6.81
C PRO A 103 40.42 42.11 5.76
N SER A 104 41.26 43.15 5.87
CA SER A 104 42.30 43.46 4.86
C SER A 104 43.29 42.33 4.54
N TRP A 105 43.35 41.28 5.36
CA TRP A 105 44.19 40.09 5.19
C TRP A 105 43.44 38.88 4.61
N ALA A 106 42.11 38.92 4.49
CA ALA A 106 41.24 37.89 3.92
C ALA A 106 40.00 38.51 3.25
N SER A 107 40.23 39.43 2.30
CA SER A 107 39.15 40.12 1.58
C SER A 107 38.56 39.29 0.44
N GLY A 108 39.30 38.34 -0.13
CA GLY A 108 38.82 37.48 -1.22
C GLY A 108 38.13 36.21 -0.73
N LEU A 109 37.15 35.73 -1.49
CA LEU A 109 36.43 34.47 -1.27
C LEU A 109 36.30 33.75 -2.61
N ALA A 110 37.02 32.63 -2.79
CA ALA A 110 36.95 31.82 -4.00
C ALA A 110 35.65 31.01 -4.07
N SER A 111 35.33 30.44 -5.24
CA SER A 111 34.22 29.48 -5.37
C SER A 111 34.49 28.25 -4.51
N GLY A 112 33.47 27.77 -3.78
CA GLY A 112 33.54 26.71 -2.76
C GLY A 112 34.30 27.09 -1.48
N GLN A 113 34.69 28.36 -1.30
CA GLN A 113 35.45 28.79 -0.12
C GLN A 113 34.53 29.41 0.93
N THR A 114 34.75 29.03 2.20
CA THR A 114 34.03 29.56 3.37
C THR A 114 34.82 30.64 4.11
N ALA A 115 34.14 31.71 4.53
CA ALA A 115 34.65 32.71 5.48
C ALA A 115 33.80 32.69 6.76
N THR A 116 34.46 32.50 7.90
CA THR A 116 33.80 32.45 9.23
C THR A 116 34.19 33.66 10.08
N PHE A 117 33.19 34.34 10.64
CA PHE A 117 33.37 35.46 11.56
C PHE A 117 32.33 35.43 12.68
N GLY A 118 32.45 36.32 13.67
CA GLY A 118 31.44 36.38 14.71
C GLY A 118 31.25 37.75 15.31
N PHE A 119 30.14 37.91 16.03
CA PHE A 119 29.79 39.15 16.69
C PHE A 119 29.01 38.93 17.98
N GLN A 120 28.96 39.96 18.82
CA GLN A 120 28.16 40.02 20.05
C GLN A 120 27.13 41.14 19.94
N ALA A 121 25.87 40.84 20.26
CA ALA A 121 24.77 41.80 20.21
C ALA A 121 23.88 41.75 21.46
N THR A 122 23.07 42.79 21.65
CA THR A 122 22.05 42.91 22.70
C THR A 122 20.67 43.07 22.08
N TYR A 123 19.62 42.56 22.72
CA TYR A 123 18.23 42.72 22.26
C TYR A 123 17.27 42.71 23.47
N SER A 124 15.98 42.91 23.20
CA SER A 124 14.91 42.62 24.18
C SER A 124 13.68 42.05 23.47
N GLY A 125 13.04 41.04 24.04
CA GLY A 125 11.86 40.40 23.42
C GLY A 125 12.26 39.15 22.66
N ALA A 126 11.84 39.01 21.41
CA ALA A 126 12.24 37.90 20.54
C ALA A 126 13.63 38.16 19.91
N ASN A 127 14.34 37.08 19.60
CA ASN A 127 15.63 37.12 18.90
C ASN A 127 15.66 36.08 17.78
N GLU A 128 14.93 36.36 16.70
CA GLU A 128 14.89 35.50 15.52
C GLU A 128 16.22 35.55 14.77
N VAL A 129 16.58 34.42 14.16
CA VAL A 129 17.76 34.28 13.31
C VAL A 129 17.44 34.87 11.93
N PRO A 130 18.32 35.71 11.35
CA PRO A 130 18.14 36.19 9.98
C PRO A 130 18.15 35.03 8.97
N THR A 131 17.22 35.04 8.03
CA THR A 131 17.11 34.02 6.97
C THR A 131 17.56 34.56 5.60
N GLU A 132 17.50 35.88 5.39
CA GLU A 132 17.88 36.54 4.14
C GLU A 132 19.31 37.10 4.23
N PHE A 133 20.18 36.63 3.34
CA PHE A 133 21.58 37.05 3.27
C PHE A 133 21.98 37.43 1.84
N THR A 134 22.77 38.49 1.71
CA THR A 134 23.34 38.90 0.41
C THR A 134 24.85 38.85 0.41
N LEU A 135 25.47 38.25 -0.61
CA LEU A 135 26.91 38.30 -0.86
C LEU A 135 27.22 39.29 -1.97
N ASN A 136 27.94 40.36 -1.63
CA ASN A 136 28.24 41.50 -2.49
C ASN A 136 27.00 42.17 -3.09
N GLY A 137 25.88 42.11 -2.36
CA GLY A 137 24.61 42.71 -2.76
C GLY A 137 23.75 41.84 -3.67
N LEU A 138 24.12 40.59 -3.88
CA LEU A 138 23.31 39.56 -4.55
C LEU A 138 22.79 38.57 -3.50
N ASP A 139 21.55 38.10 -3.62
CA ASP A 139 20.96 37.15 -2.65
C ASP A 139 21.66 35.80 -2.70
N CYS A 140 22.03 35.25 -1.54
CA CYS A 140 22.69 33.95 -1.43
C CYS A 140 21.92 32.80 -2.07
N ALA A 141 20.59 32.81 -2.03
CA ALA A 141 19.75 31.80 -2.64
C ALA A 141 19.87 31.75 -4.19
N GLY A 142 20.51 32.75 -4.81
CA GLY A 142 20.46 33.01 -6.24
C GLY A 142 19.78 34.35 -6.47
N GLU A 143 19.92 34.97 -7.65
CA GLU A 143 18.95 36.01 -8.00
C GLU A 143 17.61 35.29 -8.11
N ASP A 144 16.74 35.45 -7.10
CA ASP A 144 15.31 35.49 -7.36
C ASP A 144 15.19 36.49 -8.51
N GLU A 145 14.78 36.02 -9.70
CA GLU A 145 13.99 36.91 -10.51
C GLU A 145 12.87 37.33 -9.55
N GLU A 146 12.93 38.58 -9.07
CA GLU A 146 11.85 39.29 -8.39
C GLU A 146 10.58 38.70 -8.94
N PRO A 147 9.73 37.99 -8.15
CA PRO A 147 8.64 37.22 -8.73
C PRO A 147 7.95 38.19 -9.68
N GLU A 148 8.01 37.88 -10.99
CA GLU A 148 7.02 38.41 -11.90
C GLU A 148 5.73 38.11 -11.15
N PRO A 149 4.93 39.13 -10.77
CA PRO A 149 3.76 38.91 -9.93
C PRO A 149 3.06 37.69 -10.51
N GLU A 150 2.94 36.61 -9.73
CA GLU A 150 2.26 35.44 -10.24
C GLU A 150 0.89 35.96 -10.67
N ASP A 151 0.58 35.82 -11.96
CA ASP A 151 -0.72 36.22 -12.44
C ASP A 151 -1.72 35.48 -11.52
N PRO A 152 -2.72 36.19 -10.94
CA PRO A 152 -3.60 35.59 -9.96
C PRO A 152 -4.17 34.27 -10.52
N THR A 153 -4.36 33.27 -9.69
CA THR A 153 -4.95 31.98 -10.10
C THR A 153 -6.38 31.89 -9.63
N LEU A 154 -7.19 31.05 -10.30
CA LEU A 154 -8.54 30.74 -9.85
C LEU A 154 -8.44 29.75 -8.68
N VAL A 155 -9.13 30.06 -7.58
CA VAL A 155 -9.28 29.18 -6.41
C VAL A 155 -10.73 28.73 -6.36
N VAL A 156 -10.95 27.42 -6.23
CA VAL A 156 -12.29 26.83 -6.12
C VAL A 156 -12.34 25.92 -4.90
N ASP A 157 -13.42 26.01 -4.11
CA ASP A 157 -13.60 25.21 -2.90
C ASP A 157 -15.10 24.93 -2.62
N PRO A 158 -15.54 23.66 -2.58
CA PRO A 158 -14.81 22.46 -3.01
C PRO A 158 -14.80 22.34 -4.54
N ASP A 159 -13.85 21.58 -5.08
CA ASP A 159 -13.75 21.24 -6.51
C ASP A 159 -14.58 20.01 -6.91
N SER A 160 -15.24 19.34 -5.96
CA SER A 160 -16.35 18.41 -6.23
C SER A 160 -17.54 18.67 -5.31
N VAL A 161 -18.75 18.52 -5.87
CA VAL A 161 -20.00 18.63 -5.11
C VAL A 161 -21.02 17.58 -5.53
N THR A 162 -21.78 17.08 -4.57
CA THR A 162 -22.87 16.13 -4.77
C THR A 162 -24.22 16.80 -4.53
N LEU A 163 -25.25 16.35 -5.23
CA LEU A 163 -26.63 16.82 -5.04
C LEU A 163 -27.64 15.71 -5.31
N GLU A 164 -28.77 15.80 -4.61
CA GLU A 164 -29.92 14.94 -4.84
C GLU A 164 -30.65 15.27 -6.15
N PRO A 165 -31.41 14.34 -6.72
CA PRO A 165 -32.23 14.64 -7.88
C PRO A 165 -33.23 15.77 -7.66
N GLY A 166 -33.14 16.79 -8.50
CA GLY A 166 -33.91 18.04 -8.36
C GLY A 166 -33.41 18.99 -7.26
N GLY A 167 -32.25 18.67 -6.65
CA GLY A 167 -31.56 19.47 -5.64
C GLY A 167 -30.58 20.48 -6.21
N GLU A 168 -29.89 21.18 -5.31
CA GLU A 168 -28.87 22.19 -5.60
C GLU A 168 -27.64 21.92 -4.72
N ALA A 169 -26.45 22.14 -5.28
CA ALA A 169 -25.19 22.19 -4.52
C ALA A 169 -24.41 23.45 -4.89
N ALA A 170 -23.45 23.82 -4.04
CA ALA A 170 -22.68 25.04 -4.21
C ALA A 170 -21.20 24.83 -3.97
N PHE A 171 -20.39 25.57 -4.72
CA PHE A 171 -18.95 25.72 -4.51
C PHE A 171 -18.59 27.20 -4.59
N ASP A 172 -17.52 27.58 -3.92
CA ASP A 172 -17.01 28.94 -3.88
C ASP A 172 -15.89 29.15 -4.89
N VAL A 173 -15.83 30.35 -5.46
CA VAL A 173 -14.74 30.78 -6.34
C VAL A 173 -14.10 32.05 -5.76
N ALA A 174 -12.77 32.12 -5.81
CA ALA A 174 -11.96 33.28 -5.46
C ALA A 174 -10.73 33.38 -6.40
N LEU A 175 -9.92 34.42 -6.20
CA LEU A 175 -8.57 34.49 -6.75
C LEU A 175 -7.53 34.28 -5.64
N SER A 176 -6.36 33.78 -5.99
CA SER A 176 -5.24 33.62 -5.04
C SER A 176 -4.55 34.96 -4.70
N GLU A 177 -4.67 35.96 -5.58
CA GLU A 177 -4.10 37.30 -5.38
C GLU A 177 -4.98 38.42 -5.97
N ALA A 178 -4.67 39.66 -5.59
CA ALA A 178 -5.36 40.86 -6.07
C ALA A 178 -5.07 41.10 -7.56
N PRO A 179 -6.08 41.13 -8.46
CA PRO A 179 -5.84 41.34 -9.87
C PRO A 179 -5.61 42.82 -10.18
N ALA A 180 -4.81 43.09 -11.23
CA ALA A 180 -4.50 44.45 -11.67
C ALA A 180 -5.69 45.18 -12.33
N GLU A 181 -6.64 44.43 -12.89
CA GLU A 181 -7.92 44.89 -13.45
C GLU A 181 -9.02 43.89 -13.06
N ASP A 182 -10.30 44.31 -13.08
CA ASP A 182 -11.42 43.41 -12.76
C ASP A 182 -11.39 42.15 -13.65
N VAL A 183 -11.37 40.98 -13.03
CA VAL A 183 -11.34 39.66 -13.70
C VAL A 183 -12.76 39.15 -13.84
N ALA A 184 -13.20 38.96 -15.08
CA ALA A 184 -14.47 38.32 -15.38
C ALA A 184 -14.29 36.80 -15.42
N VAL A 185 -14.86 36.10 -14.45
CA VAL A 185 -14.84 34.64 -14.36
C VAL A 185 -16.16 34.09 -14.89
N SER A 186 -16.09 33.08 -15.74
CA SER A 186 -17.24 32.33 -16.23
C SER A 186 -17.22 30.90 -15.73
N VAL A 187 -18.39 30.41 -15.33
CA VAL A 187 -18.60 29.01 -14.99
C VAL A 187 -19.58 28.42 -15.98
N GLU A 188 -19.17 27.35 -16.66
CA GLU A 188 -20.02 26.63 -17.59
C GLU A 188 -19.84 25.13 -17.49
N ARG A 189 -20.92 24.38 -17.72
CA ARG A 189 -20.84 22.93 -17.89
C ARG A 189 -20.12 22.61 -19.19
N THR A 190 -18.96 21.96 -19.11
CA THR A 190 -18.11 21.64 -20.26
C THR A 190 -18.25 20.20 -20.72
N SER A 191 -18.61 19.27 -19.83
CA SER A 191 -18.83 17.87 -20.16
C SER A 191 -19.95 17.23 -19.31
N GLY A 192 -20.29 15.97 -19.60
CA GLY A 192 -21.27 15.20 -18.84
C GLY A 192 -22.75 15.59 -19.03
N SER A 193 -23.55 15.31 -18.01
CA SER A 193 -25.02 15.28 -18.07
C SER A 193 -25.66 16.64 -18.35
N GLU A 194 -26.64 16.65 -19.25
CA GLU A 194 -27.45 17.83 -19.50
C GLU A 194 -28.44 18.18 -18.39
N THR A 195 -28.68 17.25 -17.45
CA THR A 195 -29.59 17.45 -16.31
C THR A 195 -29.02 18.41 -15.27
N LEU A 196 -27.70 18.54 -15.20
CA LEU A 196 -26.96 19.44 -14.33
C LEU A 196 -26.71 20.78 -15.02
N SER A 197 -26.99 21.88 -14.33
CA SER A 197 -26.82 23.22 -14.89
C SER A 197 -26.53 24.27 -13.82
N VAL A 198 -25.75 25.30 -14.16
CA VAL A 198 -25.50 26.42 -13.25
C VAL A 198 -26.81 27.17 -12.99
N ALA A 199 -27.30 27.09 -11.75
CA ALA A 199 -28.50 27.78 -11.29
C ALA A 199 -28.20 29.25 -10.95
N SER A 200 -27.02 29.50 -10.36
CA SER A 200 -26.54 30.83 -9.99
C SER A 200 -25.01 30.89 -10.05
N GLY A 201 -24.40 32.07 -10.25
CA GLY A 201 -22.93 32.20 -10.30
C GLY A 201 -22.27 31.92 -11.66
N ALA A 202 -23.02 31.81 -12.76
CA ALA A 202 -22.45 31.55 -14.10
C ALA A 202 -21.47 32.64 -14.61
N SER A 203 -21.50 33.83 -14.01
CA SER A 203 -20.55 34.90 -14.27
C SER A 203 -20.27 35.64 -12.97
N LEU A 204 -19.00 35.68 -12.58
CA LEU A 204 -18.49 36.34 -11.40
C LEU A 204 -17.54 37.48 -11.83
N THR A 205 -17.23 38.38 -10.90
CA THR A 205 -16.25 39.44 -11.14
C THR A 205 -15.45 39.67 -9.87
N PHE A 206 -14.13 39.65 -9.98
CA PHE A 206 -13.20 39.86 -8.88
C PHE A 206 -12.34 41.09 -9.19
N GLY A 207 -12.29 42.05 -8.27
CA GLY A 207 -11.46 43.24 -8.36
C GLY A 207 -10.44 43.33 -7.23
N ASP A 208 -9.70 44.44 -7.20
CA ASP A 208 -8.61 44.68 -6.22
C ASP A 208 -9.03 44.63 -4.73
N ALA A 209 -10.33 44.72 -4.46
CA ALA A 209 -10.89 44.83 -3.11
C ALA A 209 -11.68 43.61 -2.64
N ASP A 210 -11.98 42.66 -3.53
CA ASP A 210 -12.84 41.50 -3.27
C ASP A 210 -12.38 40.20 -3.95
N TRP A 211 -11.15 40.17 -4.45
CA TRP A 211 -10.52 39.00 -5.06
C TRP A 211 -10.43 37.78 -4.13
N ASP A 212 -10.21 38.00 -2.84
CA ASP A 212 -10.11 37.00 -1.78
C ASP A 212 -11.47 36.65 -1.17
N THR A 213 -12.54 37.33 -1.60
CA THR A 213 -13.88 37.11 -1.09
C THR A 213 -14.56 36.04 -1.93
N ALA A 214 -14.62 34.82 -1.37
CA ALA A 214 -15.35 33.70 -1.93
C ALA A 214 -16.74 34.11 -2.47
N GLN A 215 -16.99 33.83 -3.74
CA GLN A 215 -18.27 34.02 -4.40
C GLN A 215 -18.88 32.67 -4.78
N GLU A 216 -20.04 32.39 -4.20
CA GLU A 216 -20.76 31.12 -4.37
C GLU A 216 -21.32 30.93 -5.79
N VAL A 217 -21.12 29.74 -6.33
CA VAL A 217 -21.71 29.22 -7.56
C VAL A 217 -22.65 28.10 -7.18
N THR A 218 -23.90 28.17 -7.63
CA THR A 218 -24.90 27.13 -7.36
C THR A 218 -25.16 26.32 -8.62
N VAL A 219 -25.04 25.00 -8.55
CA VAL A 219 -25.44 24.06 -9.59
C VAL A 219 -26.71 23.35 -9.16
N ALA A 220 -27.67 23.23 -10.08
CA ALA A 220 -28.93 22.53 -9.85
C ALA A 220 -29.07 21.34 -10.79
N SER A 221 -29.75 20.31 -10.29
CA SER A 221 -30.27 19.25 -11.14
C SER A 221 -31.72 19.48 -11.56
N SER A 222 -32.03 19.03 -12.78
CA SER A 222 -33.38 18.85 -13.29
C SER A 222 -33.83 17.38 -13.34
N GLY A 223 -33.01 16.46 -12.84
CA GLY A 223 -33.35 15.04 -12.71
C GLY A 223 -34.50 14.81 -11.72
N ASP A 224 -35.22 13.70 -11.91
CA ASP A 224 -36.39 13.33 -11.11
C ASP A 224 -36.15 12.05 -10.29
N GLY A 225 -34.89 11.62 -10.20
CA GLY A 225 -34.46 10.42 -9.48
C GLY A 225 -34.90 9.11 -10.11
N SER A 226 -35.48 9.13 -11.32
CA SER A 226 -35.94 7.93 -12.03
C SER A 226 -34.96 7.40 -13.10
N GLY A 227 -33.79 8.01 -13.21
CA GLY A 227 -32.72 7.64 -14.16
C GLY A 227 -31.39 7.34 -13.46
N GLU A 228 -30.38 6.97 -14.26
CA GLU A 228 -29.00 6.75 -13.81
C GLU A 228 -28.43 7.99 -13.09
N PRO A 229 -27.49 7.82 -12.15
CA PRO A 229 -26.70 8.91 -11.60
C PRO A 229 -26.14 9.79 -12.72
N ALA A 230 -26.11 11.11 -12.50
CA ALA A 230 -25.72 12.04 -13.54
C ALA A 230 -24.51 12.84 -13.08
N GLN A 231 -23.40 12.77 -13.80
CA GLN A 231 -22.20 13.56 -13.52
C GLN A 231 -21.97 14.59 -14.61
N ALA A 232 -21.46 15.76 -14.25
CA ALA A 232 -21.00 16.77 -15.19
C ALA A 232 -19.82 17.57 -14.65
N GLU A 233 -18.91 17.95 -15.55
CA GLU A 233 -17.81 18.86 -15.24
C GLU A 233 -18.22 20.30 -15.54
N PHE A 234 -17.91 21.19 -14.60
CA PHE A 234 -18.12 22.63 -14.69
C PHE A 234 -16.77 23.32 -14.68
N THR A 235 -16.42 23.98 -15.77
CA THR A 235 -15.14 24.68 -15.86
C THR A 235 -15.32 26.14 -15.43
N VAL A 236 -14.58 26.51 -14.39
CA VAL A 236 -14.35 27.88 -13.95
C VAL A 236 -13.20 28.44 -14.77
N SER A 237 -13.43 29.52 -15.50
CA SER A 237 -12.48 30.06 -16.48
C SER A 237 -12.46 31.58 -16.50
N ALA A 238 -11.27 32.14 -16.73
CA ALA A 238 -11.06 33.57 -16.95
C ALA A 238 -9.99 33.80 -18.03
N GLU A 239 -10.03 34.94 -18.72
CA GLU A 239 -9.04 35.26 -19.77
C GLU A 239 -7.66 35.45 -19.13
N GLY A 240 -6.70 34.59 -19.50
CA GLY A 240 -5.33 34.63 -18.97
C GLY A 240 -5.09 33.77 -17.72
N TYR A 241 -6.10 33.01 -17.28
CA TYR A 241 -6.04 32.15 -16.10
C TYR A 241 -6.13 30.69 -16.54
N ASP A 242 -5.43 29.79 -15.84
CA ASP A 242 -5.64 28.36 -16.02
C ASP A 242 -7.04 27.97 -15.49
N PRO A 243 -7.84 27.23 -16.26
CA PRO A 243 -9.19 26.87 -15.87
C PRO A 243 -9.19 25.81 -14.77
N VAL A 244 -10.10 25.94 -13.81
CA VAL A 244 -10.34 24.94 -12.76
C VAL A 244 -11.61 24.16 -13.11
N VAL A 245 -11.56 22.83 -13.00
CA VAL A 245 -12.71 21.95 -13.27
C VAL A 245 -13.34 21.56 -11.96
N VAL A 246 -14.66 21.75 -11.86
CA VAL A 246 -15.47 21.31 -10.72
C VAL A 246 -16.33 20.14 -11.14
N THR A 247 -16.26 19.04 -10.41
CA THR A 247 -17.07 17.86 -10.71
C THR A 247 -18.36 17.86 -9.91
N VAL A 248 -19.50 17.93 -10.59
CA VAL A 248 -20.82 17.87 -9.95
C VAL A 248 -21.48 16.52 -10.19
N ARG A 249 -21.96 15.90 -9.13
CA ARG A 249 -22.58 14.56 -9.14
C ARG A 249 -24.01 14.63 -8.64
N GLU A 250 -24.97 14.32 -9.51
CA GLU A 250 -26.32 13.97 -9.11
C GLU A 250 -26.33 12.51 -8.64
N LEU A 251 -26.57 12.32 -7.35
CA LEU A 251 -26.72 10.99 -6.76
C LEU A 251 -28.01 10.34 -7.28
N SER A 252 -28.10 9.00 -7.24
CA SER A 252 -29.40 8.35 -7.38
C SER A 252 -30.29 8.80 -6.22
N GLY A 253 -31.60 9.00 -6.42
CA GLY A 253 -32.52 9.44 -5.35
C GLY A 253 -32.74 8.43 -4.21
N ALA A 254 -31.83 7.47 -4.06
CA ALA A 254 -31.73 6.47 -3.01
C ALA A 254 -30.44 6.62 -2.17
N ALA A 255 -29.54 7.56 -2.51
CA ALA A 255 -28.33 7.79 -1.73
C ALA A 255 -28.70 8.32 -0.34
N ASN A 256 -28.21 7.64 0.69
CA ASN A 256 -28.43 8.02 2.07
C ASN A 256 -27.20 8.76 2.60
N ALA A 257 -27.31 9.40 3.77
CA ALA A 257 -26.24 10.19 4.36
C ALA A 257 -24.89 9.44 4.49
N TYR A 258 -24.89 8.10 4.56
CA TYR A 258 -23.64 7.33 4.61
C TYR A 258 -22.93 7.24 3.25
N GLU A 259 -23.65 7.27 2.12
CA GLU A 259 -23.01 7.33 0.79
C GLU A 259 -22.41 8.72 0.52
N GLU A 260 -22.97 9.78 1.09
CA GLU A 260 -22.35 11.12 1.08
C GLU A 260 -21.05 11.14 1.91
N GLU A 261 -21.06 10.51 3.10
CA GLU A 261 -19.84 10.36 3.91
C GLU A 261 -18.80 9.46 3.23
N PHE A 262 -19.21 8.43 2.47
CA PHE A 262 -18.29 7.67 1.62
C PHE A 262 -17.59 8.59 0.63
N LEU A 263 -18.33 9.44 -0.10
CA LEU A 263 -17.73 10.34 -1.09
C LEU A 263 -16.80 11.36 -0.43
N THR A 264 -17.17 11.87 0.75
CA THR A 264 -16.30 12.75 1.54
C THR A 264 -14.99 12.07 1.92
N GLN A 265 -15.05 10.82 2.39
CA GLN A 265 -13.86 10.04 2.73
C GLN A 265 -13.04 9.67 1.48
N TYR A 266 -13.70 9.33 0.38
CA TYR A 266 -13.07 9.07 -0.91
C TYR A 266 -12.29 10.29 -1.39
N ASP A 267 -12.89 11.48 -1.34
CA ASP A 267 -12.24 12.73 -1.76
C ASP A 267 -10.99 13.00 -0.93
N LYS A 268 -11.03 12.82 0.41
CA LYS A 268 -9.83 12.90 1.26
C LYS A 268 -8.74 11.92 0.86
N ILE A 269 -9.10 10.67 0.56
CA ILE A 269 -8.13 9.63 0.17
C ILE A 269 -7.50 9.97 -1.19
N LYS A 270 -8.28 10.51 -2.14
CA LYS A 270 -7.84 10.82 -3.51
C LYS A 270 -7.20 12.19 -3.65
N ASP A 271 -7.35 13.07 -2.67
CA ASP A 271 -6.68 14.37 -2.62
C ASP A 271 -5.15 14.17 -2.61
N PRO A 272 -4.42 14.69 -3.62
CA PRO A 272 -2.96 14.60 -3.63
C PRO A 272 -2.30 15.26 -2.42
N ASP A 273 -2.92 16.27 -1.80
CA ASP A 273 -2.39 16.95 -0.62
C ASP A 273 -2.49 16.07 0.64
N SER A 274 -3.36 15.06 0.64
CA SER A 274 -3.44 14.06 1.72
C SER A 274 -2.31 13.05 1.69
N GLY A 275 -1.61 12.88 0.56
CA GLY A 275 -0.40 12.07 0.47
C GLY A 275 -0.59 10.55 0.51
N TYR A 276 -1.78 10.01 0.20
CA TYR A 276 -2.02 8.55 0.18
C TYR A 276 -1.34 7.81 -0.99
N PHE A 277 -0.97 8.52 -2.05
CA PHE A 277 -0.46 7.93 -3.28
C PHE A 277 0.82 8.63 -3.75
N ARG A 278 1.65 7.88 -4.48
CA ARG A 278 2.60 8.44 -5.45
C ARG A 278 2.06 8.27 -6.86
N GLU A 279 2.23 9.29 -7.70
CA GLU A 279 1.89 9.20 -9.12
C GLU A 279 3.12 8.79 -9.96
N PHE A 280 2.93 7.82 -10.85
CA PHE A 280 3.91 7.38 -11.85
C PHE A 280 3.24 7.34 -13.22
N ASP A 281 3.73 8.16 -14.17
CA ASP A 281 3.22 8.20 -15.55
C ASP A 281 1.68 8.32 -15.67
N GLY A 282 1.03 9.04 -14.75
CA GLY A 282 -0.42 9.23 -14.72
C GLY A 282 -1.21 8.12 -13.99
N LEU A 283 -0.53 7.16 -13.38
CA LEU A 283 -1.12 6.09 -12.58
C LEU A 283 -0.75 6.27 -11.09
N LEU A 284 -1.70 5.97 -10.20
CA LEU A 284 -1.51 6.11 -8.76
C LEU A 284 -1.07 4.79 -8.14
N VAL A 285 -0.06 4.85 -7.28
CA VAL A 285 0.43 3.75 -6.44
C VAL A 285 0.14 4.12 -4.98
N PRO A 286 -0.75 3.40 -4.27
CA PRO A 286 -1.04 3.72 -2.88
C PRO A 286 0.18 3.42 -2.01
N TYR A 287 0.43 4.20 -0.98
CA TYR A 287 1.33 3.80 0.11
C TYR A 287 0.60 2.86 1.08
N HIS A 288 1.35 2.24 2.00
CA HIS A 288 0.76 1.54 3.15
C HIS A 288 0.06 2.53 4.09
N SER A 289 0.67 3.69 4.33
CA SER A 289 0.12 4.79 5.12
C SER A 289 0.69 6.13 4.68
N VAL A 290 -0.04 7.21 4.99
CA VAL A 290 0.44 8.60 4.80
C VAL A 290 1.68 8.87 5.65
N GLU A 291 1.70 8.39 6.90
CA GLU A 291 2.87 8.54 7.76
C GLU A 291 3.95 7.53 7.36
N THR A 292 5.21 8.00 7.26
CA THR A 292 6.39 7.21 6.89
C THR A 292 6.89 6.30 8.02
N LEU A 293 6.87 6.77 9.29
CA LEU A 293 7.32 6.00 10.44
C LEU A 293 6.25 5.04 10.94
N ILE A 294 6.21 3.85 10.34
CA ILE A 294 5.37 2.73 10.75
C ILE A 294 6.07 1.39 10.48
N VAL A 295 5.94 0.46 11.43
CA VAL A 295 6.52 -0.89 11.37
C VAL A 295 5.52 -1.89 11.94
N GLU A 296 5.01 -2.82 11.13
CA GLU A 296 3.99 -3.80 11.58
C GLU A 296 3.88 -5.05 10.71
N ALA A 297 4.06 -4.90 9.39
CA ALA A 297 4.22 -5.99 8.43
C ALA A 297 5.15 -5.51 7.29
N PRO A 298 4.81 -4.42 6.55
CA PRO A 298 5.85 -3.55 6.02
C PRO A 298 6.59 -2.87 7.18
N ASP A 299 7.82 -2.47 6.92
CA ASP A 299 8.71 -1.84 7.89
C ASP A 299 9.01 -0.38 7.56
N HIS A 300 8.21 0.23 6.67
CA HIS A 300 8.16 1.65 6.32
C HIS A 300 6.79 2.00 5.72
N GLY A 301 6.25 3.17 6.02
CA GLY A 301 4.89 3.58 5.62
C GLY A 301 4.72 3.86 4.14
N HIS A 302 5.78 4.32 3.48
CA HIS A 302 5.80 4.50 2.03
C HIS A 302 6.32 3.26 1.27
N ALA A 303 6.47 2.12 1.97
CA ALA A 303 6.31 0.86 1.27
C ALA A 303 4.83 0.69 0.88
N THR A 304 4.53 -0.22 -0.03
CA THR A 304 3.16 -0.63 -0.28
C THR A 304 3.05 -2.13 -0.48
N THR A 305 1.83 -2.63 -0.48
CA THR A 305 1.55 -4.05 -0.47
C THR A 305 0.50 -4.43 -1.51
N SER A 306 0.49 -5.70 -1.90
CA SER A 306 -0.63 -6.25 -2.68
C SER A 306 -1.96 -6.11 -1.93
N GLU A 307 -1.93 -6.10 -0.60
CA GLU A 307 -3.07 -5.75 0.24
C GLU A 307 -3.57 -4.34 -0.07
N ALA A 308 -2.71 -3.31 -0.01
CA ALA A 308 -3.08 -1.94 -0.32
C ALA A 308 -3.66 -1.82 -1.74
N TYR A 309 -3.10 -2.49 -2.74
CA TYR A 309 -3.67 -2.56 -4.09
C TYR A 309 -5.05 -3.22 -4.13
N SER A 310 -5.26 -4.33 -3.41
CA SER A 310 -6.57 -4.98 -3.35
C SER A 310 -7.64 -4.11 -2.69
N TYR A 311 -7.26 -3.27 -1.71
CA TYR A 311 -8.12 -2.23 -1.15
C TYR A 311 -8.32 -1.05 -2.11
N TYR A 312 -7.30 -0.66 -2.86
CA TYR A 312 -7.42 0.39 -3.86
C TYR A 312 -8.49 0.03 -4.91
N LEU A 313 -8.46 -1.21 -5.39
CA LEU A 313 -9.52 -1.74 -6.26
C LEU A 313 -10.89 -1.70 -5.58
N TRP A 314 -10.98 -1.99 -4.28
CA TRP A 314 -12.25 -1.98 -3.55
C TRP A 314 -12.83 -0.57 -3.46
N LEU A 315 -12.00 0.42 -3.10
CA LEU A 315 -12.38 1.83 -3.07
C LEU A 315 -13.00 2.25 -4.40
N GLU A 316 -12.31 1.94 -5.50
CA GLU A 316 -12.73 2.36 -6.84
C GLU A 316 -13.94 1.57 -7.37
N ALA A 317 -14.09 0.30 -7.01
CA ALA A 317 -15.29 -0.46 -7.33
C ALA A 317 -16.52 0.09 -6.60
N THR A 318 -16.36 0.47 -5.33
CA THR A 318 -17.42 1.09 -4.53
C THR A 318 -17.77 2.48 -5.06
N TYR A 319 -16.77 3.25 -5.48
CA TYR A 319 -16.99 4.51 -6.16
C TYR A 319 -17.76 4.34 -7.48
N GLY A 320 -17.41 3.33 -8.29
CA GLY A 320 -18.14 2.96 -9.50
C GLY A 320 -19.59 2.54 -9.23
N ARG A 321 -19.86 1.84 -8.12
CA ARG A 321 -21.23 1.53 -7.68
C ARG A 321 -22.06 2.79 -7.43
N ILE A 322 -21.50 3.76 -6.70
CA ILE A 322 -22.22 4.96 -6.26
C ILE A 322 -22.38 5.97 -7.40
N THR A 323 -21.34 6.14 -8.22
CA THR A 323 -21.29 7.22 -9.22
C THR A 323 -21.62 6.77 -10.64
N GLY A 324 -21.49 5.46 -10.92
CA GLY A 324 -21.55 4.92 -12.28
C GLY A 324 -20.27 5.12 -13.11
N ASP A 325 -19.25 5.78 -12.54
CA ASP A 325 -17.95 6.01 -13.18
C ASP A 325 -16.98 4.88 -12.81
N TRP A 326 -16.65 4.06 -13.81
CA TRP A 326 -15.78 2.89 -13.65
C TRP A 326 -14.36 3.12 -14.15
N GLU A 327 -14.05 4.31 -14.66
CA GLU A 327 -12.70 4.59 -15.14
C GLU A 327 -11.64 4.55 -14.02
N PRO A 328 -11.91 5.07 -12.81
CA PRO A 328 -10.98 4.92 -11.69
C PRO A 328 -10.68 3.45 -11.35
N PHE A 329 -11.67 2.56 -11.43
CA PHE A 329 -11.47 1.12 -11.24
C PHE A 329 -10.57 0.51 -12.32
N ASN A 330 -10.75 0.94 -13.58
CA ASN A 330 -9.87 0.54 -14.68
C ASN A 330 -8.43 1.03 -14.50
N SER A 331 -8.25 2.29 -14.11
CA SER A 331 -6.93 2.88 -13.86
C SER A 331 -6.22 2.23 -12.66
N ALA A 332 -6.96 1.88 -11.61
CA ALA A 332 -6.42 1.14 -10.46
C ALA A 332 -5.95 -0.27 -10.87
N TRP A 333 -6.70 -0.97 -11.74
CA TRP A 333 -6.28 -2.26 -12.29
C TRP A 333 -5.03 -2.12 -13.18
N GLU A 334 -4.97 -1.08 -14.02
CA GLU A 334 -3.80 -0.78 -14.86
C GLU A 334 -2.56 -0.49 -14.00
N SER A 335 -2.69 0.29 -12.92
CA SER A 335 -1.61 0.53 -11.95
C SER A 335 -1.13 -0.77 -11.31
N MET A 336 -2.05 -1.64 -10.89
CA MET A 336 -1.70 -2.95 -10.33
C MET A 336 -0.91 -3.82 -11.32
N GLU A 337 -1.37 -3.91 -12.57
CA GLU A 337 -0.66 -4.66 -13.62
C GLU A 337 0.70 -4.06 -13.97
N ALA A 338 0.84 -2.73 -13.90
CA ALA A 338 2.07 -2.03 -14.24
C ALA A 338 3.16 -2.18 -13.17
N PHE A 339 2.79 -2.12 -11.89
CA PHE A 339 3.77 -1.90 -10.82
C PHE A 339 3.91 -3.02 -9.80
N ILE A 340 2.88 -3.85 -9.58
CA ILE A 340 2.96 -4.90 -8.55
C ILE A 340 2.82 -6.33 -9.07
N ILE A 341 2.29 -6.52 -10.29
CA ILE A 341 2.41 -7.80 -11.01
C ILE A 341 3.71 -7.79 -11.81
N PRO A 342 4.70 -8.65 -11.50
CA PRO A 342 5.98 -8.64 -12.21
C PRO A 342 5.79 -8.84 -13.72
N GLY A 343 6.32 -7.93 -14.55
CA GLY A 343 6.26 -8.04 -16.00
C GLY A 343 7.33 -8.99 -16.57
N THR A 344 7.40 -9.08 -17.90
CA THR A 344 8.40 -9.93 -18.57
C THR A 344 9.84 -9.58 -18.20
N ALA A 345 10.14 -8.29 -17.99
CA ALA A 345 11.48 -7.84 -17.60
C ALA A 345 11.84 -8.27 -16.18
N ASP A 346 10.83 -8.35 -15.31
CA ASP A 346 10.95 -8.68 -13.89
C ASP A 346 11.04 -10.19 -13.65
N GLN A 347 10.34 -11.00 -14.46
CA GLN A 347 10.33 -12.48 -14.37
C GLN A 347 10.74 -13.21 -15.68
N PRO A 348 11.92 -12.91 -16.26
CA PRO A 348 12.26 -13.20 -17.66
C PRO A 348 12.50 -14.68 -18.00
N THR A 349 12.80 -15.52 -17.01
CA THR A 349 13.36 -16.88 -17.26
C THR A 349 12.43 -18.03 -16.85
N ASN A 350 11.13 -17.75 -16.65
CA ASN A 350 10.10 -18.77 -16.39
C ASN A 350 10.13 -19.95 -17.37
N GLY A 351 10.51 -19.74 -18.64
CA GLY A 351 10.64 -20.81 -19.63
C GLY A 351 11.70 -21.89 -19.31
N SER A 352 12.47 -21.72 -18.23
CA SER A 352 13.43 -22.71 -17.70
C SER A 352 12.83 -23.60 -16.61
N TYR A 353 11.58 -23.34 -16.21
CA TYR A 353 10.90 -24.08 -15.15
C TYR A 353 10.59 -25.53 -15.57
N ASP A 354 10.82 -26.47 -14.66
CA ASP A 354 10.47 -27.89 -14.84
C ASP A 354 9.38 -28.29 -13.83
N PRO A 355 8.11 -28.44 -14.25
CA PRO A 355 7.03 -28.82 -13.34
C PRO A 355 7.17 -30.23 -12.75
N SER A 356 8.09 -31.06 -13.26
CA SER A 356 8.40 -32.36 -12.66
C SER A 356 9.46 -32.30 -11.54
N ALA A 357 10.11 -31.14 -11.39
CA ALA A 357 11.08 -30.84 -10.33
C ALA A 357 10.94 -29.34 -9.94
N PRO A 358 9.81 -28.97 -9.29
CA PRO A 358 9.38 -27.59 -9.18
C PRO A 358 10.27 -26.72 -8.28
N ALA A 359 10.93 -27.32 -7.28
CA ALA A 359 11.90 -26.65 -6.42
C ALA A 359 12.80 -27.68 -5.72
N THR A 360 13.95 -27.23 -5.21
CA THR A 360 14.78 -28.03 -4.30
C THR A 360 14.38 -27.73 -2.87
N TYR A 361 14.24 -28.76 -2.04
CA TYR A 361 13.83 -28.62 -0.65
C TYR A 361 14.87 -27.86 0.19
N ILE A 362 14.39 -26.92 0.98
CA ILE A 362 15.15 -26.23 2.03
C ILE A 362 14.30 -26.33 3.31
N PRO A 363 14.81 -26.92 4.41
CA PRO A 363 14.11 -26.91 5.69
C PRO A 363 14.01 -25.48 6.23
N GLU A 364 12.86 -25.11 6.78
CA GLU A 364 12.74 -23.90 7.60
C GLU A 364 13.37 -24.12 8.98
N SER A 365 13.60 -23.04 9.72
CA SER A 365 13.81 -23.09 11.17
C SER A 365 12.87 -22.11 11.88
N LEU A 366 12.61 -22.37 13.16
CA LEU A 366 11.92 -21.39 13.99
C LEU A 366 12.86 -20.25 14.41
N ASP A 367 14.17 -20.46 14.47
CA ASP A 367 15.14 -19.48 14.97
C ASP A 367 15.86 -18.81 13.79
N PRO A 368 15.78 -17.47 13.64
CA PRO A 368 16.49 -16.76 12.57
C PRO A 368 18.00 -17.00 12.56
N SER A 369 18.59 -17.40 13.69
CA SER A 369 20.03 -17.67 13.80
C SER A 369 20.50 -18.99 13.18
N ASP A 370 19.58 -19.88 12.83
CA ASP A 370 19.89 -21.10 12.09
C ASP A 370 20.12 -20.83 10.59
N TYR A 371 19.70 -19.67 10.08
CA TYR A 371 19.88 -19.27 8.69
C TYR A 371 21.31 -18.76 8.41
N PRO A 372 21.86 -18.96 7.20
CA PRO A 372 21.23 -19.55 6.02
C PRO A 372 20.99 -21.07 6.12
N MET A 373 19.86 -21.54 5.58
CA MET A 373 19.49 -22.96 5.60
C MET A 373 19.96 -23.67 4.32
N ALA A 374 20.56 -24.85 4.47
CA ALA A 374 21.15 -25.58 3.35
C ALA A 374 20.10 -26.25 2.45
N LEU A 375 20.33 -26.22 1.12
CA LEU A 375 19.58 -27.05 0.18
C LEU A 375 19.80 -28.54 0.48
N ASP A 376 18.73 -29.32 0.43
CA ASP A 376 18.79 -30.78 0.56
C ASP A 376 18.19 -31.44 -0.69
N ASP A 377 19.07 -31.76 -1.64
CA ASP A 377 18.75 -32.44 -2.90
C ASP A 377 18.32 -33.91 -2.73
N SER A 378 18.43 -34.45 -1.50
CA SER A 378 18.01 -35.81 -1.21
C SER A 378 16.52 -35.93 -0.90
N VAL A 379 15.85 -34.81 -0.60
CA VAL A 379 14.40 -34.74 -0.39
C VAL A 379 13.70 -34.45 -1.72
N GLU A 380 12.94 -35.42 -2.21
CA GLU A 380 12.20 -35.30 -3.47
C GLU A 380 10.92 -34.46 -3.29
N ALA A 381 10.82 -33.35 -4.02
CA ALA A 381 9.58 -32.58 -4.18
C ALA A 381 8.56 -33.31 -5.07
N GLY A 382 7.28 -32.96 -4.96
CA GLY A 382 6.23 -33.46 -5.85
C GLY A 382 6.24 -32.83 -7.23
N GLN A 383 5.19 -33.12 -8.01
CA GLN A 383 4.97 -32.51 -9.33
C GLN A 383 4.03 -31.31 -9.21
N ASP A 384 4.32 -30.24 -9.93
CA ASP A 384 3.40 -29.12 -10.16
C ASP A 384 2.40 -29.47 -11.28
N PRO A 385 1.10 -29.64 -10.97
CA PRO A 385 0.09 -29.99 -11.95
C PRO A 385 -0.50 -28.78 -12.69
N LEU A 386 -0.14 -27.54 -12.32
CA LEU A 386 -0.76 -26.30 -12.81
C LEU A 386 0.02 -25.69 -13.97
N ALA A 387 1.35 -25.63 -13.90
CA ALA A 387 2.15 -24.82 -14.83
C ALA A 387 1.89 -25.12 -16.32
N GLN A 388 1.83 -26.39 -16.71
CA GLN A 388 1.57 -26.76 -18.10
C GLN A 388 0.14 -26.40 -18.54
N GLU A 389 -0.83 -26.49 -17.62
CA GLU A 389 -2.21 -26.09 -17.89
C GLU A 389 -2.27 -24.57 -18.09
N LEU A 390 -1.76 -23.79 -17.15
CA LEU A 390 -1.74 -22.32 -17.19
C LEU A 390 -1.02 -21.80 -18.44
N SER A 391 0.17 -22.33 -18.75
CA SER A 391 0.92 -21.97 -19.96
C SER A 391 0.17 -22.31 -21.25
N SER A 392 -0.58 -23.42 -21.27
CA SER A 392 -1.41 -23.79 -22.42
C SER A 392 -2.64 -22.89 -22.57
N THR A 393 -3.21 -22.42 -21.46
CA THR A 393 -4.38 -21.52 -21.43
C THR A 393 -3.99 -20.12 -21.90
N TYR A 394 -2.97 -19.52 -21.26
CA TYR A 394 -2.63 -18.10 -21.43
C TYR A 394 -1.51 -17.86 -22.46
N GLY A 395 -0.82 -18.91 -22.90
CA GLY A 395 0.23 -18.80 -23.92
C GLY A 395 1.51 -18.11 -23.46
N THR A 396 1.71 -17.99 -22.14
CA THR A 396 2.90 -17.47 -21.47
C THR A 396 3.30 -18.39 -20.31
N ASP A 397 4.58 -18.44 -19.97
CA ASP A 397 5.06 -19.15 -18.77
C ASP A 397 5.11 -18.21 -17.55
N GLU A 398 4.82 -16.92 -17.71
CA GLU A 398 4.77 -15.94 -16.61
C GLU A 398 3.67 -16.26 -15.61
N VAL A 399 3.83 -15.76 -14.39
CA VAL A 399 2.81 -15.83 -13.34
C VAL A 399 2.06 -14.50 -13.29
N TYR A 400 0.74 -14.54 -13.42
CA TYR A 400 -0.12 -13.36 -13.26
C TYR A 400 -0.69 -13.34 -11.84
N GLY A 401 0.07 -12.76 -10.92
CA GLY A 401 -0.27 -12.59 -9.51
C GLY A 401 0.62 -11.54 -8.89
N MET A 402 0.11 -10.82 -7.88
CA MET A 402 0.85 -9.69 -7.31
C MET A 402 2.06 -10.19 -6.51
N HIS A 403 3.18 -9.49 -6.60
CA HIS A 403 4.18 -9.54 -5.53
C HIS A 403 3.62 -8.84 -4.29
N TRP A 404 4.03 -9.24 -3.09
CA TRP A 404 3.41 -8.73 -1.88
C TRP A 404 3.93 -7.37 -1.39
N LEU A 405 5.16 -6.96 -1.72
CA LEU A 405 5.79 -5.76 -1.15
C LEU A 405 6.57 -4.95 -2.19
N LEU A 406 6.37 -3.64 -2.17
CA LEU A 406 7.11 -2.67 -2.98
C LEU A 406 7.65 -1.56 -2.08
N ASP A 407 8.79 -1.01 -2.47
CA ASP A 407 9.31 0.27 -1.96
C ASP A 407 8.94 1.36 -2.98
N VAL A 408 7.89 2.13 -2.68
CA VAL A 408 7.30 3.08 -3.63
C VAL A 408 8.22 4.26 -3.86
N ASP A 409 8.84 4.76 -2.78
CA ASP A 409 9.73 5.92 -2.84
C ASP A 409 11.18 5.60 -3.14
N ASN A 410 11.49 4.32 -3.33
CA ASN A 410 12.86 3.82 -3.38
C ASN A 410 13.66 4.28 -2.15
N THR A 411 13.02 4.29 -0.98
CA THR A 411 13.59 4.67 0.32
C THR A 411 14.82 3.83 0.65
N TYR A 412 14.76 2.53 0.34
CA TYR A 412 15.89 1.62 0.49
C TYR A 412 16.98 1.82 -0.57
N GLY A 413 16.62 2.34 -1.75
CA GLY A 413 17.56 2.68 -2.81
C GLY A 413 17.93 1.54 -3.76
N TYR A 414 17.12 0.47 -3.85
CA TYR A 414 17.41 -0.66 -4.75
C TYR A 414 17.07 -0.38 -6.23
N GLY A 415 15.99 0.36 -6.50
CA GLY A 415 15.45 0.55 -7.84
C GLY A 415 15.15 -0.75 -8.58
N PHE A 416 15.24 -0.73 -9.91
CA PHE A 416 15.03 -1.91 -10.74
C PHE A 416 16.32 -2.73 -10.85
N CYS A 417 16.34 -3.93 -10.26
CA CYS A 417 17.48 -4.85 -10.31
C CYS A 417 18.81 -4.23 -9.83
N GLY A 418 18.77 -3.31 -8.85
CA GLY A 418 19.95 -2.67 -8.28
C GLY A 418 20.43 -1.44 -9.04
N ASP A 419 19.67 -0.88 -9.98
CA ASP A 419 20.05 0.35 -10.67
C ASP A 419 19.90 1.62 -9.82
N GLY A 420 19.19 1.52 -8.69
CA GLY A 420 18.97 2.58 -7.73
C GLY A 420 18.07 3.72 -8.23
N THR A 421 17.38 3.59 -9.36
CA THR A 421 16.44 4.62 -9.83
C THR A 421 15.08 4.51 -9.15
N ASP A 422 14.33 5.61 -9.15
CA ASP A 422 12.99 5.72 -8.59
C ASP A 422 11.94 5.98 -9.69
N ASP A 423 12.23 5.52 -10.92
CA ASP A 423 11.32 5.66 -12.07
C ASP A 423 10.04 4.81 -11.93
N ALA A 424 10.06 3.81 -11.04
CA ALA A 424 8.95 2.95 -10.66
C ALA A 424 9.16 2.42 -9.23
N PRO A 425 8.11 1.93 -8.54
CA PRO A 425 8.27 1.24 -7.26
C PRO A 425 9.25 0.06 -7.37
N ALA A 426 10.14 -0.08 -6.39
CA ALA A 426 11.11 -1.17 -6.38
C ALA A 426 10.50 -2.45 -5.76
N TYR A 427 10.62 -3.57 -6.46
CA TYR A 427 10.26 -4.88 -5.90
C TYR A 427 11.26 -5.30 -4.82
N ILE A 428 10.78 -5.39 -3.57
CA ILE A 428 11.60 -5.75 -2.40
C ILE A 428 10.94 -6.88 -1.60
N ASN A 429 11.71 -7.54 -0.76
CA ASN A 429 11.19 -8.50 0.19
C ASN A 429 11.92 -8.40 1.54
N THR A 430 11.33 -8.97 2.59
CA THR A 430 11.85 -8.93 3.96
C THR A 430 11.89 -10.33 4.58
N PHE A 431 10.73 -10.90 4.94
CA PHE A 431 10.61 -12.17 5.65
C PHE A 431 11.18 -13.36 4.85
N GLN A 432 12.17 -14.05 5.41
CA GLN A 432 12.82 -15.23 4.83
C GLN A 432 13.30 -16.25 5.87
N ARG A 433 13.34 -15.90 7.16
CA ARG A 433 14.05 -16.66 8.22
C ARG A 433 13.14 -17.25 9.29
N GLY A 434 11.98 -17.71 8.84
CA GLY A 434 11.11 -18.60 9.59
C GLY A 434 10.27 -17.92 10.68
N SER A 435 9.63 -18.73 11.51
CA SER A 435 8.47 -18.29 12.28
C SER A 435 8.72 -17.28 13.40
N ASN A 436 9.95 -17.17 13.92
CA ASN A 436 10.30 -16.14 14.90
C ASN A 436 11.09 -14.98 14.27
N GLU A 437 11.16 -14.85 12.95
CA GLU A 437 11.62 -13.59 12.33
C GLU A 437 10.45 -12.61 12.32
N SER A 438 10.41 -11.70 13.30
CA SER A 438 9.46 -10.58 13.29
C SER A 438 9.87 -9.50 12.29
N VAL A 439 8.98 -8.54 12.05
CA VAL A 439 9.25 -7.38 11.18
C VAL A 439 10.53 -6.63 11.57
N TRP A 440 10.84 -6.59 12.87
CA TRP A 440 12.01 -5.93 13.46
C TRP A 440 13.33 -6.63 13.15
N GLU A 441 13.27 -7.88 12.72
CA GLU A 441 14.44 -8.76 12.65
C GLU A 441 14.86 -9.02 11.22
N THR A 442 14.15 -8.47 10.24
CA THR A 442 14.39 -8.69 8.80
C THR A 442 15.57 -7.88 8.26
N VAL A 443 16.19 -8.40 7.18
CA VAL A 443 17.09 -7.65 6.29
C VAL A 443 16.34 -7.40 4.97
N PRO A 444 15.87 -6.17 4.70
CA PRO A 444 15.23 -5.83 3.43
C PRO A 444 16.20 -6.08 2.29
N HIS A 445 15.69 -6.57 1.17
CA HIS A 445 16.51 -6.98 0.03
C HIS A 445 15.73 -6.91 -1.28
N PRO A 446 16.42 -6.72 -2.43
CA PRO A 446 15.74 -6.64 -3.71
C PRO A 446 15.23 -8.01 -4.16
N SER A 447 14.04 -8.02 -4.75
CA SER A 447 13.46 -9.23 -5.35
C SER A 447 14.24 -9.67 -6.58
N CYS A 448 14.81 -8.72 -7.34
CA CYS A 448 15.81 -8.95 -8.39
C CYS A 448 17.23 -8.76 -7.83
N GLU A 449 17.92 -9.86 -7.57
CA GLU A 449 19.25 -9.92 -6.97
C GLU A 449 20.35 -9.97 -8.04
N THR A 450 21.12 -8.88 -8.12
CA THR A 450 22.24 -8.69 -9.06
C THR A 450 23.60 -8.64 -8.37
N PHE A 451 23.65 -8.80 -7.04
CA PHE A 451 24.84 -8.67 -6.19
C PHE A 451 25.42 -7.25 -6.14
N GLU A 452 24.67 -6.24 -6.59
CA GLU A 452 25.08 -4.84 -6.53
C GLU A 452 25.15 -4.33 -5.08
N HIS A 453 24.22 -4.79 -4.23
CA HIS A 453 24.13 -4.46 -2.81
C HIS A 453 24.24 -5.72 -1.95
N GLY A 454 24.37 -5.57 -0.63
CA GLY A 454 24.58 -6.71 0.27
C GLY A 454 26.04 -7.14 0.35
N GLY A 455 26.26 -8.45 0.47
CA GLY A 455 27.58 -9.08 0.61
C GLY A 455 28.21 -9.51 -0.72
N GLU A 456 29.10 -10.51 -0.69
CA GLU A 456 29.75 -11.05 -1.91
C GLU A 456 28.75 -11.68 -2.88
N ASN A 457 27.67 -12.27 -2.37
CA ASN A 457 26.61 -12.95 -3.13
C ASN A 457 25.27 -12.21 -3.01
N GLY A 458 25.31 -10.89 -2.90
CA GLY A 458 24.14 -10.10 -2.56
C GLY A 458 23.64 -10.43 -1.16
N PHE A 459 22.34 -10.67 -1.03
CA PHE A 459 21.69 -11.08 0.23
C PHE A 459 21.41 -12.58 0.30
N LEU A 460 21.66 -13.35 -0.76
CA LEU A 460 21.21 -14.75 -0.86
C LEU A 460 21.73 -15.66 0.25
N ASP A 461 23.00 -15.48 0.62
CA ASP A 461 23.70 -16.29 1.62
C ASP A 461 23.41 -15.85 3.08
N LEU A 462 22.45 -14.94 3.28
CA LEU A 462 21.77 -14.74 4.56
C LEU A 462 20.62 -15.73 4.74
N PHE A 463 20.04 -16.24 3.65
CA PHE A 463 18.80 -17.01 3.66
C PHE A 463 19.02 -18.48 3.29
N THR A 464 19.81 -18.73 2.26
CA THR A 464 19.97 -20.06 1.67
C THR A 464 21.45 -20.41 1.57
N ASP A 465 21.84 -21.58 2.07
CA ASP A 465 23.22 -22.08 2.00
C ASP A 465 23.37 -23.00 0.78
N ASP A 466 24.07 -22.51 -0.24
CA ASP A 466 24.38 -23.23 -1.49
C ASP A 466 25.89 -23.22 -1.76
N ASP A 467 26.38 -24.22 -2.50
CA ASP A 467 27.76 -24.33 -2.96
C ASP A 467 28.14 -23.17 -3.90
N ASN A 468 27.17 -22.62 -4.65
CA ASN A 468 27.36 -21.47 -5.56
C ASN A 468 26.10 -20.60 -5.65
N TYR A 469 26.28 -19.29 -5.76
CA TYR A 469 25.20 -18.32 -5.92
C TYR A 469 25.14 -17.78 -7.35
N SER A 470 23.92 -17.51 -7.83
CA SER A 470 23.67 -16.92 -9.15
C SER A 470 22.76 -15.70 -8.99
N GLU A 471 23.02 -14.66 -9.79
CA GLU A 471 22.08 -13.54 -9.95
C GLU A 471 20.71 -14.11 -10.35
N GLN A 472 19.65 -13.66 -9.67
CA GLN A 472 18.33 -14.29 -9.75
C GLN A 472 17.23 -13.29 -9.42
N TRP A 473 16.00 -13.66 -9.73
CA TRP A 473 14.79 -12.93 -9.34
C TRP A 473 13.85 -13.88 -8.60
N ARG A 474 13.06 -13.34 -7.66
CA ARG A 474 12.04 -14.09 -6.92
C ARG A 474 10.93 -13.19 -6.42
N TYR A 475 9.70 -13.66 -6.50
CA TYR A 475 8.51 -12.96 -6.03
C TYR A 475 7.69 -13.88 -5.13
N THR A 476 7.07 -13.29 -4.12
CA THR A 476 6.17 -13.95 -3.18
C THR A 476 4.82 -13.27 -3.26
N ASN A 477 3.76 -14.06 -3.42
CA ASN A 477 2.39 -13.59 -3.41
C ASN A 477 1.81 -13.63 -1.99
N ALA A 478 0.89 -12.70 -1.69
CA ALA A 478 -0.01 -12.75 -0.54
C ALA A 478 -1.41 -13.18 -1.01
N PRO A 479 -1.80 -14.47 -0.84
CA PRO A 479 -3.02 -15.03 -1.45
C PRO A 479 -4.32 -14.38 -0.98
N ASP A 480 -4.35 -13.83 0.24
CA ASP A 480 -5.48 -13.08 0.77
C ASP A 480 -5.75 -11.80 -0.03
N ALA A 481 -4.70 -11.11 -0.49
CA ALA A 481 -4.80 -9.90 -1.30
C ALA A 481 -5.29 -10.18 -2.72
N ASP A 482 -4.71 -11.18 -3.41
CA ASP A 482 -5.20 -11.61 -4.73
C ASP A 482 -6.64 -12.11 -4.64
N ALA A 483 -7.00 -12.85 -3.59
CA ALA A 483 -8.37 -13.28 -3.36
C ALA A 483 -9.32 -12.08 -3.11
N ARG A 484 -8.87 -11.06 -2.36
CA ARG A 484 -9.64 -9.82 -2.16
C ARG A 484 -9.84 -9.08 -3.50
N ALA A 485 -8.82 -8.98 -4.34
CA ALA A 485 -8.96 -8.39 -5.68
C ALA A 485 -10.01 -9.12 -6.55
N VAL A 486 -10.06 -10.46 -6.47
CA VAL A 486 -11.10 -11.26 -7.14
C VAL A 486 -12.49 -11.01 -6.54
N GLN A 487 -12.62 -10.97 -5.22
CA GLN A 487 -13.88 -10.63 -4.54
C GLN A 487 -14.38 -9.25 -4.97
N VAL A 488 -13.49 -8.26 -5.04
CA VAL A 488 -13.81 -6.91 -5.50
C VAL A 488 -14.24 -6.92 -6.97
N ALA A 489 -13.55 -7.65 -7.84
CA ALA A 489 -13.96 -7.77 -9.25
C ALA A 489 -15.35 -8.43 -9.39
N TYR A 490 -15.71 -9.36 -8.50
CA TYR A 490 -17.06 -9.90 -8.40
C TYR A 490 -18.09 -8.82 -8.04
N LEU A 491 -17.83 -8.05 -6.99
CA LEU A 491 -18.68 -6.94 -6.57
C LEU A 491 -18.84 -5.89 -7.68
N ALA A 492 -17.73 -5.44 -8.27
CA ALA A 492 -17.71 -4.53 -9.41
C ALA A 492 -18.55 -5.08 -10.57
N HIS A 493 -18.40 -6.37 -10.90
CA HIS A 493 -19.20 -7.02 -11.93
C HIS A 493 -20.70 -7.00 -11.60
N GLN A 494 -21.11 -7.29 -10.37
CA GLN A 494 -22.51 -7.20 -9.95
C GLN A 494 -23.04 -5.77 -10.10
N TRP A 495 -22.38 -4.79 -9.49
CA TRP A 495 -22.81 -3.40 -9.48
C TRP A 495 -22.82 -2.78 -10.88
N ALA A 496 -21.79 -3.01 -11.69
CA ALA A 496 -21.77 -2.56 -13.08
C ALA A 496 -22.88 -3.22 -13.91
N SER A 497 -23.19 -4.50 -13.67
CA SER A 497 -24.29 -5.19 -14.36
C SER A 497 -25.66 -4.63 -13.97
N GLU A 498 -25.85 -4.24 -12.70
CA GLU A 498 -27.08 -3.58 -12.23
C GLU A 498 -27.31 -2.23 -12.92
N GLN A 499 -26.22 -1.51 -13.22
CA GLN A 499 -26.22 -0.26 -13.98
C GLN A 499 -26.26 -0.48 -15.52
N GLY A 500 -26.14 -1.73 -15.99
CA GLY A 500 -26.02 -2.05 -17.43
C GLY A 500 -24.70 -1.56 -18.07
N ASN A 501 -23.66 -1.40 -17.26
CA ASN A 501 -22.33 -0.92 -17.61
C ASN A 501 -21.24 -2.02 -17.49
N GLU A 502 -21.62 -3.29 -17.39
CA GLU A 502 -20.68 -4.41 -17.21
C GLU A 502 -19.63 -4.52 -18.34
N GLY A 503 -19.94 -3.96 -19.52
CA GLY A 503 -19.02 -3.90 -20.65
C GLY A 503 -17.83 -2.96 -20.45
N ALA A 504 -17.92 -1.98 -19.53
CA ALA A 504 -16.84 -1.02 -19.25
C ALA A 504 -15.69 -1.62 -18.44
N ILE A 505 -15.96 -2.68 -17.68
CA ILE A 505 -14.99 -3.34 -16.78
C ILE A 505 -14.70 -4.80 -17.16
N ALA A 506 -15.23 -5.26 -18.31
CA ALA A 506 -15.19 -6.68 -18.69
C ALA A 506 -13.77 -7.24 -18.83
N GLU A 507 -12.80 -6.40 -19.20
CA GLU A 507 -11.38 -6.78 -19.26
C GLU A 507 -10.82 -7.07 -17.88
N ASN A 508 -11.02 -6.17 -16.91
CA ASN A 508 -10.57 -6.37 -15.52
C ASN A 508 -11.24 -7.58 -14.87
N VAL A 509 -12.52 -7.85 -15.16
CA VAL A 509 -13.20 -9.06 -14.69
C VAL A 509 -12.56 -10.33 -15.28
N SER A 510 -12.15 -10.29 -16.55
CA SER A 510 -11.40 -11.38 -17.18
C SER A 510 -10.00 -11.53 -16.57
N ASN A 511 -9.34 -10.43 -16.25
CA ASN A 511 -8.03 -10.42 -15.60
C ASN A 511 -8.11 -10.94 -14.17
N ALA A 512 -9.19 -10.64 -13.43
CA ALA A 512 -9.46 -11.22 -12.12
C ALA A 512 -9.65 -12.75 -12.21
N ALA A 513 -10.34 -13.24 -13.24
CA ALA A 513 -10.45 -14.68 -13.48
C ALA A 513 -9.07 -15.34 -13.76
N MET A 514 -8.19 -14.63 -14.48
CA MET A 514 -6.81 -15.06 -14.71
C MET A 514 -5.98 -15.06 -13.43
N MET A 515 -6.05 -14.01 -12.61
CA MET A 515 -5.42 -13.96 -11.29
C MET A 515 -5.90 -15.13 -10.41
N GLY A 516 -7.21 -15.39 -10.37
CA GLY A 516 -7.78 -16.54 -9.69
C GLY A 516 -7.28 -17.89 -10.22
N ASP A 517 -6.90 -17.99 -11.49
CA ASP A 517 -6.33 -19.21 -12.07
C ASP A 517 -4.91 -19.49 -11.53
N TYR A 518 -4.06 -18.47 -11.45
CA TYR A 518 -2.72 -18.55 -10.88
C TYR A 518 -2.73 -18.68 -9.35
N LEU A 519 -3.69 -18.04 -8.67
CA LEU A 519 -3.89 -18.13 -7.22
C LEU A 519 -4.10 -19.56 -6.72
N ARG A 520 -4.47 -20.50 -7.60
CA ARG A 520 -4.48 -21.94 -7.29
C ARG A 520 -3.13 -22.46 -6.80
N TYR A 521 -2.00 -21.80 -7.07
CA TYR A 521 -0.71 -22.16 -6.47
C TYR A 521 -0.73 -22.11 -4.93
N ALA A 522 -1.54 -21.21 -4.34
CA ALA A 522 -1.73 -21.15 -2.89
C ALA A 522 -2.44 -22.39 -2.31
N MET A 523 -3.03 -23.25 -3.16
CA MET A 523 -3.77 -24.44 -2.73
C MET A 523 -2.90 -25.68 -2.53
N PHE A 524 -1.59 -25.58 -2.79
CA PHE A 524 -0.66 -26.70 -2.78
C PHE A 524 0.37 -26.58 -1.67
N ASP A 525 0.78 -27.74 -1.13
CA ASP A 525 1.93 -27.84 -0.24
C ASP A 525 3.18 -27.16 -0.84
N LYS A 526 4.01 -26.54 0.01
CA LYS A 526 5.21 -25.78 -0.38
C LYS A 526 6.08 -26.52 -1.40
N TYR A 527 6.36 -27.80 -1.18
CA TYR A 527 7.17 -28.62 -2.07
C TYR A 527 6.34 -29.71 -2.77
N PHE A 528 5.04 -29.46 -2.96
CA PHE A 528 4.09 -30.37 -3.58
C PHE A 528 4.11 -31.78 -2.94
N LYS A 529 4.36 -31.88 -1.63
CA LYS A 529 4.23 -33.14 -0.90
C LYS A 529 2.76 -33.55 -0.78
N GLU A 530 2.50 -34.86 -0.73
CA GLU A 530 1.13 -35.37 -0.55
C GLU A 530 0.52 -34.81 0.74
N ILE A 531 -0.76 -34.42 0.69
CA ILE A 531 -1.49 -33.99 1.87
C ILE A 531 -1.90 -35.20 2.69
N GLY A 532 -1.58 -35.16 3.99
CA GLY A 532 -2.13 -36.07 4.98
C GLY A 532 -1.08 -36.90 5.71
N ASP A 533 -0.94 -36.64 7.02
CA ASP A 533 0.06 -37.27 7.89
C ASP A 533 1.50 -37.15 7.36
N CYS A 534 1.80 -36.05 6.64
CA CYS A 534 3.11 -35.78 6.04
C CYS A 534 4.15 -35.48 7.13
N VAL A 535 4.89 -36.51 7.53
CA VAL A 535 5.92 -36.46 8.57
C VAL A 535 7.20 -37.12 8.07
N ASP A 536 8.34 -36.55 8.44
CA ASP A 536 9.68 -36.83 7.95
C ASP A 536 9.80 -36.50 6.44
N PRO A 537 10.60 -35.49 6.04
CA PRO A 537 10.69 -35.03 4.64
C PRO A 537 11.11 -36.15 3.67
N GLN A 538 11.86 -37.15 4.18
CA GLN A 538 12.32 -38.30 3.42
C GLN A 538 11.25 -39.40 3.25
N SER A 539 10.30 -39.44 4.17
CA SER A 539 9.25 -40.47 4.21
C SER A 539 7.91 -39.97 3.68
N CYS A 540 7.65 -38.66 3.81
CA CYS A 540 6.50 -38.02 3.21
C CYS A 540 6.61 -38.06 1.67
N PRO A 541 5.66 -38.72 1.00
CA PRO A 541 5.76 -38.99 -0.43
C PRO A 541 5.67 -37.70 -1.26
N PRO A 542 6.42 -37.61 -2.38
CA PRO A 542 6.21 -36.56 -3.36
C PRO A 542 4.83 -36.72 -4.00
N GLY A 543 4.07 -35.63 -4.07
CA GLY A 543 2.74 -35.62 -4.67
C GLY A 543 2.74 -35.82 -6.18
N SER A 544 1.62 -36.31 -6.70
CA SER A 544 1.34 -36.49 -8.12
C SER A 544 -0.07 -36.03 -8.49
N GLY A 545 -0.20 -35.17 -9.49
CA GLY A 545 -1.49 -34.57 -9.82
C GLY A 545 -1.93 -33.63 -8.69
N LYS A 546 -3.14 -33.82 -8.14
CA LYS A 546 -3.75 -32.92 -7.14
C LYS A 546 -3.73 -33.48 -5.71
N ASP A 547 -2.98 -34.55 -5.44
CA ASP A 547 -2.89 -35.15 -4.09
C ASP A 547 -2.04 -34.30 -3.10
N SER A 548 -1.30 -33.32 -3.61
CA SER A 548 -0.59 -32.29 -2.85
C SER A 548 -1.42 -31.00 -2.65
N ALA A 549 -2.65 -30.94 -3.16
CA ALA A 549 -3.54 -29.82 -2.94
C ALA A 549 -4.34 -29.98 -1.64
N HIS A 550 -4.17 -29.03 -0.72
CA HIS A 550 -5.03 -28.89 0.45
C HIS A 550 -6.28 -28.06 0.16
N TYR A 551 -6.35 -27.33 -0.96
CA TYR A 551 -7.52 -26.54 -1.40
C TYR A 551 -7.91 -25.42 -0.41
N LEU A 552 -6.92 -24.82 0.25
CA LEU A 552 -7.08 -23.65 1.11
C LEU A 552 -6.19 -22.54 0.56
N MET A 553 -6.43 -21.30 0.97
CA MET A 553 -5.46 -20.23 0.75
C MET A 553 -4.34 -20.39 1.78
N ALA A 554 -3.18 -20.85 1.33
CA ALA A 554 -1.97 -20.85 2.15
C ALA A 554 -1.46 -19.42 2.40
N TRP A 555 -0.47 -19.28 3.27
CA TRP A 555 0.15 -17.97 3.57
C TRP A 555 0.82 -17.31 2.36
N TYR A 556 1.38 -18.11 1.45
CA TYR A 556 2.00 -17.64 0.22
C TYR A 556 2.03 -18.73 -0.84
N TYR A 557 2.24 -18.29 -2.08
CA TYR A 557 3.01 -19.05 -3.05
C TYR A 557 4.16 -18.16 -3.55
N SER A 558 5.21 -18.76 -4.10
CA SER A 558 6.38 -18.00 -4.56
C SER A 558 7.00 -18.65 -5.79
N TRP A 559 7.63 -17.83 -6.62
CA TRP A 559 8.32 -18.27 -7.83
C TRP A 559 9.57 -17.44 -8.05
N GLY A 560 10.56 -18.03 -8.72
CA GLY A 560 11.81 -17.36 -9.01
C GLY A 560 12.61 -18.06 -10.10
N GLY A 561 13.70 -17.44 -10.52
CA GLY A 561 14.59 -18.00 -11.52
C GLY A 561 15.91 -17.26 -11.63
N ALA A 562 16.89 -17.93 -12.24
CA ALA A 562 18.17 -17.31 -12.56
C ALA A 562 17.94 -16.15 -13.55
N LEU A 563 18.69 -15.05 -13.44
CA LEU A 563 18.67 -14.01 -14.47
C LEU A 563 19.21 -14.55 -15.80
N GLU A 564 18.88 -13.88 -16.91
CA GLU A 564 19.40 -14.26 -18.24
C GLU A 564 20.94 -14.23 -18.33
N SER A 565 21.60 -13.51 -17.41
CA SER A 565 23.05 -13.45 -17.25
C SER A 565 23.66 -14.74 -16.70
N ALA A 566 22.87 -15.61 -16.05
CA ALA A 566 23.36 -16.80 -15.37
C ALA A 566 23.90 -17.86 -16.36
N GLU A 567 24.99 -18.54 -15.98
CA GLU A 567 25.61 -19.59 -16.80
C GLU A 567 24.68 -20.79 -17.02
N TYR A 568 23.85 -21.11 -16.01
CA TYR A 568 22.91 -22.21 -16.02
C TYR A 568 21.51 -21.69 -15.71
N PRO A 569 20.60 -21.65 -16.69
CA PRO A 569 19.24 -21.17 -16.45
C PRO A 569 18.45 -22.21 -15.66
N TRP A 570 17.72 -21.75 -14.66
CA TRP A 570 16.79 -22.52 -13.84
C TRP A 570 15.66 -21.60 -13.36
N ALA A 571 14.53 -22.20 -13.00
CA ALA A 571 13.41 -21.52 -12.36
C ALA A 571 12.71 -22.48 -11.39
N TRP A 572 12.02 -21.95 -10.40
CA TRP A 572 11.32 -22.72 -9.37
C TRP A 572 9.97 -22.09 -9.02
N ARG A 573 9.09 -22.91 -8.45
CA ARG A 573 7.80 -22.51 -7.86
C ARG A 573 7.55 -23.33 -6.61
N ILE A 574 6.95 -22.69 -5.60
CA ILE A 574 6.49 -23.33 -4.36
C ILE A 574 5.07 -22.85 -4.04
N GLY A 575 4.25 -23.74 -3.49
CA GLY A 575 3.01 -23.35 -2.83
C GLY A 575 3.26 -22.90 -1.39
N GLY A 576 2.35 -23.22 -0.47
CA GLY A 576 2.51 -22.98 0.96
C GLY A 576 1.90 -24.10 1.78
N SER A 577 2.65 -24.66 2.74
CA SER A 577 2.17 -25.81 3.52
C SER A 577 1.25 -25.44 4.69
N SER A 578 1.15 -24.15 5.04
CA SER A 578 0.38 -23.66 6.18
C SER A 578 -0.71 -22.70 5.72
N ALA A 579 -1.93 -22.90 6.23
CA ALA A 579 -3.11 -22.11 5.94
C ALA A 579 -3.63 -21.48 7.24
N HIS A 580 -3.97 -20.19 7.16
CA HIS A 580 -4.50 -19.39 8.25
C HIS A 580 -5.97 -19.03 7.98
N GLN A 581 -6.82 -19.03 8.99
CA GLN A 581 -8.26 -18.71 8.82
C GLN A 581 -8.48 -17.34 8.16
N GLY A 582 -7.71 -16.33 8.58
CA GLY A 582 -7.77 -14.96 8.06
C GLY A 582 -7.49 -14.79 6.56
N TYR A 583 -6.91 -15.81 5.91
CA TYR A 583 -6.58 -15.78 4.48
C TYR A 583 -7.66 -16.41 3.61
N GLN A 584 -8.63 -17.12 4.21
CA GLN A 584 -9.67 -17.76 3.43
C GLN A 584 -10.60 -16.69 2.83
N ASN A 585 -11.18 -16.99 1.68
CA ASN A 585 -12.09 -16.09 0.99
C ASN A 585 -13.14 -16.90 0.23
N VAL A 586 -14.19 -17.28 0.97
CA VAL A 586 -15.32 -18.04 0.43
C VAL A 586 -16.07 -17.25 -0.65
N MET A 587 -15.98 -15.92 -0.64
CA MET A 587 -16.64 -15.06 -1.61
C MET A 587 -15.91 -15.09 -2.97
N ALA A 588 -14.58 -14.96 -2.97
CA ALA A 588 -13.74 -15.16 -4.15
C ALA A 588 -13.84 -16.60 -4.68
N ALA A 589 -13.83 -17.60 -3.80
CA ALA A 589 -13.97 -19.00 -4.20
C ALA A 589 -15.30 -19.27 -4.91
N TYR A 590 -16.41 -18.72 -4.38
CA TYR A 590 -17.71 -18.75 -5.04
C TYR A 590 -17.71 -18.03 -6.39
N ALA A 591 -17.10 -16.84 -6.47
CA ALA A 591 -17.03 -16.10 -7.73
C ALA A 591 -16.33 -16.93 -8.82
N LEU A 592 -15.17 -17.52 -8.51
CA LEU A 592 -14.38 -18.29 -9.46
C LEU A 592 -14.98 -19.67 -9.79
N SER A 593 -15.84 -20.23 -8.93
CA SER A 593 -16.48 -21.52 -9.17
C SER A 593 -17.87 -21.41 -9.81
N GLU A 594 -18.70 -20.44 -9.43
CA GLU A 594 -20.12 -20.37 -9.80
C GLU A 594 -20.47 -19.21 -10.73
N VAL A 595 -19.68 -18.12 -10.76
CA VAL A 595 -20.02 -16.91 -11.54
C VAL A 595 -19.35 -16.96 -12.90
N SER A 596 -20.15 -17.16 -13.96
CA SER A 596 -19.64 -17.44 -15.32
C SER A 596 -18.69 -16.38 -15.90
N ALA A 597 -18.77 -15.13 -15.46
CA ALA A 597 -17.87 -14.07 -15.92
C ALA A 597 -16.47 -14.15 -15.27
N LEU A 598 -16.36 -14.82 -14.12
CA LEU A 598 -15.14 -14.95 -13.31
C LEU A 598 -14.58 -16.37 -13.31
N GLN A 599 -15.24 -17.33 -13.95
CA GLN A 599 -14.72 -18.69 -14.06
C GLN A 599 -13.38 -18.69 -14.81
N PRO A 600 -12.29 -19.24 -14.22
CA PRO A 600 -11.00 -19.33 -14.89
C PRO A 600 -11.08 -20.07 -16.23
N GLU A 601 -10.25 -19.65 -17.19
CA GLU A 601 -10.24 -20.25 -18.53
C GLU A 601 -9.57 -21.64 -18.57
N SER A 602 -8.72 -21.96 -17.60
CA SER A 602 -8.07 -23.27 -17.54
C SER A 602 -9.07 -24.42 -17.38
N ALA A 603 -8.66 -25.59 -17.86
CA ALA A 603 -9.54 -26.75 -17.93
C ALA A 603 -10.02 -27.25 -16.55
N THR A 604 -9.23 -27.04 -15.49
CA THR A 604 -9.53 -27.49 -14.13
C THR A 604 -9.75 -26.35 -13.12
N GLY A 605 -9.54 -25.10 -13.51
CA GLY A 605 -9.60 -23.95 -12.58
C GLY A 605 -10.93 -23.84 -11.83
N THR A 606 -12.06 -23.85 -12.55
CA THR A 606 -13.40 -23.80 -11.93
C THR A 606 -13.67 -24.96 -10.97
N GLU A 607 -13.23 -26.18 -11.29
CA GLU A 607 -13.44 -27.38 -10.45
C GLU A 607 -12.60 -27.31 -9.16
N ASP A 608 -11.36 -26.83 -9.27
CA ASP A 608 -10.48 -26.62 -8.11
C ASP A 608 -11.07 -25.56 -7.17
N TRP A 609 -11.59 -24.45 -7.70
CA TRP A 609 -12.24 -23.42 -6.88
C TRP A 609 -13.52 -23.88 -6.21
N GLY A 610 -14.33 -24.71 -6.90
CA GLY A 610 -15.49 -25.34 -6.26
C GLY A 610 -15.11 -26.27 -5.11
N THR A 611 -13.98 -26.99 -5.25
CA THR A 611 -13.41 -27.81 -4.17
C THR A 611 -12.86 -26.93 -3.03
N SER A 612 -12.22 -25.82 -3.38
CA SER A 612 -11.69 -24.85 -2.41
C SER A 612 -12.80 -24.18 -1.61
N LEU A 613 -13.91 -23.78 -2.23
CA LEU A 613 -15.06 -23.19 -1.52
C LEU A 613 -15.59 -24.14 -0.44
N ASP A 614 -15.81 -25.40 -0.80
CA ASP A 614 -16.28 -26.43 0.12
C ASP A 614 -15.27 -26.64 1.26
N ARG A 615 -13.98 -26.76 0.92
CA ARG A 615 -12.90 -26.99 1.89
C ARG A 615 -12.71 -25.81 2.85
N GLN A 616 -12.83 -24.57 2.38
CA GLN A 616 -12.72 -23.38 3.22
C GLN A 616 -13.85 -23.34 4.26
N LEU A 617 -15.11 -23.61 3.86
CA LEU A 617 -16.22 -23.68 4.82
C LEU A 617 -16.01 -24.77 5.87
N GLU A 618 -15.57 -25.97 5.47
CA GLU A 618 -15.23 -27.04 6.42
C GLU A 618 -14.11 -26.62 7.39
N PHE A 619 -13.10 -25.89 6.89
CA PHE A 619 -11.96 -25.44 7.67
C PHE A 619 -12.37 -24.43 8.75
N LEU A 620 -13.23 -23.49 8.40
CA LEU A 620 -13.75 -22.49 9.34
C LEU A 620 -14.68 -23.13 10.39
N GLU A 621 -15.55 -24.06 9.99
CA GLU A 621 -16.38 -24.86 10.93
C GLU A 621 -15.51 -25.68 11.90
N TRP A 622 -14.41 -26.23 11.40
CA TRP A 622 -13.47 -27.01 12.20
C TRP A 622 -12.71 -26.15 13.23
N LEU A 623 -12.35 -24.91 12.87
CA LEU A 623 -11.57 -24.01 13.70
C LEU A 623 -12.42 -23.19 14.68
N GLN A 624 -13.74 -23.19 14.54
CA GLN A 624 -14.62 -22.42 15.41
C GLN A 624 -14.53 -22.91 16.86
N SER A 625 -14.12 -22.01 17.75
CA SER A 625 -14.04 -22.28 19.19
C SER A 625 -15.42 -22.35 19.83
N SER A 626 -15.49 -22.97 21.01
CA SER A 626 -16.72 -22.99 21.81
C SER A 626 -17.17 -21.62 22.33
N ASP A 627 -16.31 -20.59 22.22
CA ASP A 627 -16.65 -19.21 22.57
C ASP A 627 -17.22 -18.43 21.38
N GLY A 628 -16.91 -18.83 20.14
CA GLY A 628 -17.42 -18.22 18.89
C GLY A 628 -16.33 -17.83 17.88
N GLY A 629 -15.14 -17.40 18.36
CA GLY A 629 -14.01 -17.00 17.51
C GLY A 629 -13.36 -18.17 16.77
N ILE A 630 -12.68 -17.88 15.65
CA ILE A 630 -12.05 -18.87 14.75
C ILE A 630 -10.55 -19.01 15.03
N ALA A 631 -10.09 -20.22 15.36
CA ALA A 631 -8.68 -20.48 15.69
C ALA A 631 -7.75 -20.42 14.47
N GLY A 632 -6.43 -20.42 14.71
CA GLY A 632 -5.41 -20.07 13.69
C GLY A 632 -5.50 -20.83 12.38
N GLY A 633 -5.22 -22.14 12.39
CA GLY A 633 -5.28 -22.91 11.16
C GLY A 633 -4.65 -24.30 11.21
N ALA A 634 -3.99 -24.67 10.12
CA ALA A 634 -3.32 -25.96 9.99
C ALA A 634 -2.07 -25.90 9.12
N THR A 635 -1.20 -26.90 9.29
CA THR A 635 0.00 -27.08 8.45
C THR A 635 0.17 -28.54 8.00
N ASN A 636 0.59 -28.73 6.75
CA ASN A 636 1.09 -30.01 6.24
C ASN A 636 2.58 -30.21 6.54
N SER A 637 3.31 -29.14 6.86
CA SER A 637 4.74 -29.16 7.19
C SER A 637 4.93 -28.62 8.60
N TRP A 638 4.87 -29.51 9.59
CA TRP A 638 5.07 -29.12 10.99
C TRP A 638 6.45 -28.48 11.18
N GLU A 639 6.48 -27.29 11.80
CA GLU A 639 7.69 -26.46 11.97
C GLU A 639 8.44 -26.15 10.65
N GLY A 640 7.76 -26.27 9.51
CA GLY A 640 8.34 -26.00 8.19
C GLY A 640 9.37 -27.04 7.72
N THR A 641 9.54 -28.14 8.45
CA THR A 641 10.49 -29.22 8.10
C THR A 641 9.83 -30.59 7.92
N TYR A 642 8.49 -30.64 7.78
CA TYR A 642 7.72 -31.88 7.86
C TYR A 642 8.03 -32.67 9.14
N ALA A 643 8.25 -31.98 10.27
CA ALA A 643 8.60 -32.62 11.53
C ALA A 643 7.44 -33.46 12.09
N GLN A 644 7.74 -34.26 13.12
CA GLN A 644 6.70 -34.99 13.85
C GLN A 644 5.97 -34.04 14.81
N PRO A 645 4.67 -33.77 14.63
CA PRO A 645 3.91 -32.96 15.58
C PRO A 645 3.75 -33.66 16.94
N PRO A 646 3.41 -32.92 18.01
CA PRO A 646 3.05 -33.49 19.30
C PRO A 646 2.04 -34.64 19.20
N SER A 647 2.17 -35.63 20.10
CA SER A 647 1.25 -36.77 20.10
C SER A 647 -0.17 -36.32 20.46
N GLY A 648 -1.10 -36.60 19.56
CA GLY A 648 -2.52 -36.24 19.75
C GLY A 648 -2.93 -34.92 19.11
N THR A 649 -2.03 -34.24 18.37
CA THR A 649 -2.39 -33.06 17.58
C THR A 649 -3.57 -33.38 16.64
N PRO A 650 -4.68 -32.62 16.71
CA PRO A 650 -5.83 -32.79 15.83
C PRO A 650 -5.47 -32.54 14.37
N THR A 651 -6.25 -33.12 13.47
CA THR A 651 -6.01 -33.00 12.03
C THR A 651 -7.25 -32.56 11.26
N PHE A 652 -7.00 -31.88 10.15
CA PHE A 652 -7.98 -31.48 9.15
C PHE A 652 -7.53 -31.99 7.79
N HIS A 653 -8.24 -32.99 7.24
CA HIS A 653 -7.80 -33.73 6.05
C HIS A 653 -6.34 -34.21 6.12
N GLY A 654 -5.86 -34.49 7.35
CA GLY A 654 -4.51 -34.95 7.64
C GLY A 654 -3.43 -33.86 7.75
N MET A 655 -3.77 -32.57 7.54
CA MET A 655 -2.94 -31.44 8.01
C MET A 655 -3.09 -31.29 9.52
N PHE A 656 -2.06 -30.80 10.22
CA PHE A 656 -2.03 -30.69 11.67
C PHE A 656 -2.50 -29.32 12.14
N TYR A 657 -3.35 -29.28 13.18
CA TYR A 657 -3.77 -28.03 13.81
C TYR A 657 -2.58 -27.20 14.30
N ASP A 658 -2.57 -25.93 13.89
CA ASP A 658 -1.62 -24.93 14.32
C ASP A 658 -2.39 -23.73 14.87
N GLU A 659 -2.11 -23.36 16.11
CA GLU A 659 -2.71 -22.21 16.79
C GLU A 659 -2.24 -20.89 16.17
N LYS A 660 -1.02 -20.88 15.63
CA LYS A 660 -0.33 -19.70 15.13
C LYS A 660 0.41 -20.00 13.81
N PRO A 661 -0.33 -20.30 12.73
CA PRO A 661 0.24 -20.56 11.42
C PRO A 661 1.29 -19.52 11.03
N VAL A 662 2.47 -19.99 10.59
CA VAL A 662 3.59 -19.21 10.05
C VAL A 662 4.30 -18.30 11.06
N TRP A 663 3.65 -17.29 11.66
CA TRP A 663 4.33 -16.33 12.55
C TRP A 663 4.08 -16.59 14.03
N HIS A 664 5.15 -16.51 14.80
CA HIS A 664 5.19 -16.73 16.24
C HIS A 664 5.60 -15.48 17.05
N ASP A 665 6.20 -14.47 16.41
CA ASP A 665 6.54 -13.18 17.01
C ASP A 665 5.94 -11.99 16.22
N PRO A 666 4.74 -11.51 16.60
CA PRO A 666 3.81 -12.14 17.52
C PRO A 666 3.12 -13.38 16.90
N PRO A 667 2.43 -14.22 17.69
CA PRO A 667 1.60 -15.30 17.16
C PRO A 667 0.56 -14.77 16.16
N SER A 668 0.51 -15.31 14.95
CA SER A 668 -0.30 -14.76 13.84
C SER A 668 -1.79 -14.58 14.16
N ASN A 669 -2.42 -15.56 14.80
CA ASN A 669 -3.85 -15.48 15.15
C ASN A 669 -4.12 -14.81 16.51
N ARG A 670 -3.13 -14.12 17.10
CA ARG A 670 -3.36 -13.24 18.27
C ARG A 670 -4.20 -12.03 17.86
N TRP A 671 -4.03 -11.54 16.64
CA TRP A 671 -4.66 -10.30 16.20
C TRP A 671 -6.13 -10.51 15.81
N PHE A 672 -7.03 -9.73 16.40
CA PHE A 672 -8.47 -9.79 16.13
C PHE A 672 -8.83 -9.39 14.69
N GLY A 673 -7.99 -8.60 14.00
CA GLY A 673 -8.26 -8.17 12.63
C GLY A 673 -8.51 -9.32 11.67
N PHE A 674 -7.80 -10.44 11.82
CA PHE A 674 -8.06 -11.65 11.02
C PHE A 674 -9.42 -12.29 11.27
N GLN A 675 -10.04 -12.10 12.44
CA GLN A 675 -11.42 -12.55 12.66
C GLN A 675 -12.37 -11.76 11.76
N VAL A 676 -12.18 -10.44 11.74
CA VAL A 676 -13.05 -9.51 11.02
C VAL A 676 -12.90 -9.68 9.51
N TRP A 677 -11.66 -9.70 9.00
CA TRP A 677 -11.43 -9.80 7.55
C TRP A 677 -11.99 -11.09 6.94
N ASP A 678 -11.86 -12.23 7.62
CA ASP A 678 -12.44 -13.48 7.12
C ASP A 678 -13.98 -13.51 7.30
N MET A 679 -14.47 -13.15 8.48
CA MET A 679 -15.91 -13.20 8.74
C MET A 679 -16.72 -12.20 7.93
N GLU A 680 -16.13 -11.09 7.48
CA GLU A 680 -16.75 -10.21 6.50
C GLU A 680 -17.04 -10.94 5.19
N ARG A 681 -16.05 -11.68 4.66
CA ARG A 681 -16.18 -12.49 3.43
C ARG A 681 -17.24 -13.58 3.60
N VAL A 682 -17.28 -14.22 4.78
CA VAL A 682 -18.29 -15.24 5.10
C VAL A 682 -19.69 -14.63 5.23
N ALA A 683 -19.82 -13.44 5.83
CA ALA A 683 -21.10 -12.72 5.95
C ALA A 683 -21.61 -12.24 4.59
N GLU A 684 -20.73 -11.74 3.72
CA GLU A 684 -21.08 -11.37 2.36
C GLU A 684 -21.57 -12.59 1.57
N TYR A 685 -20.83 -13.70 1.63
CA TYR A 685 -21.21 -14.96 1.00
C TYR A 685 -22.55 -15.50 1.52
N TYR A 686 -22.77 -15.47 2.83
CA TYR A 686 -24.02 -15.89 3.43
C TYR A 686 -25.20 -15.03 2.97
N ARG A 687 -25.04 -13.70 2.94
CA ARG A 687 -26.08 -12.78 2.45
C ARG A 687 -26.47 -13.08 1.01
N ILE A 688 -25.48 -13.33 0.15
CA ILE A 688 -25.69 -13.52 -1.29
C ILE A 688 -26.29 -14.89 -1.60
N THR A 689 -25.82 -15.93 -0.93
CA THR A 689 -26.15 -17.32 -1.30
C THR A 689 -27.15 -18.00 -0.37
N GLY A 690 -27.26 -17.53 0.87
CA GLY A 690 -28.00 -18.19 1.94
C GLY A 690 -27.41 -19.54 2.37
N ASP A 691 -26.11 -19.78 2.14
CA ASP A 691 -25.45 -21.04 2.54
C ASP A 691 -25.58 -21.30 4.05
N GLU A 692 -26.11 -22.46 4.40
CA GLU A 692 -26.45 -22.79 5.80
C GLU A 692 -25.20 -23.00 6.67
N ARG A 693 -24.04 -23.36 6.10
CA ARG A 693 -22.79 -23.52 6.86
C ARG A 693 -22.20 -22.16 7.23
N ALA A 694 -22.15 -21.26 6.25
CA ALA A 694 -21.75 -19.87 6.48
C ALA A 694 -22.65 -19.19 7.54
N GLY A 695 -23.97 -19.38 7.43
CA GLY A 695 -24.93 -18.91 8.45
C GLY A 695 -24.68 -19.52 9.83
N GLY A 696 -24.38 -20.83 9.90
CA GLY A 696 -24.06 -21.51 11.16
C GLY A 696 -22.78 -20.99 11.83
N ILE A 697 -21.72 -20.73 11.06
CA ILE A 697 -20.49 -20.11 11.57
C ILE A 697 -20.81 -18.73 12.15
N LEU A 698 -21.54 -17.89 11.41
CA LEU A 698 -21.88 -16.52 11.84
C LEU A 698 -22.80 -16.50 13.06
N ASP A 699 -23.76 -17.44 13.16
CA ASP A 699 -24.68 -17.53 14.30
C ASP A 699 -23.97 -17.71 15.64
N ASP A 700 -22.78 -18.32 15.65
CA ASP A 700 -21.93 -18.48 16.84
C ASP A 700 -20.90 -17.34 16.97
N TRP A 701 -20.35 -16.84 15.86
CA TRP A 701 -19.33 -15.78 15.88
C TRP A 701 -19.90 -14.39 16.22
N ILE A 702 -21.04 -14.01 15.63
CA ILE A 702 -21.63 -12.66 15.76
C ILE A 702 -21.95 -12.32 17.22
N PRO A 703 -22.63 -13.17 18.01
CA PRO A 703 -22.89 -12.88 19.41
C PRO A 703 -21.61 -12.73 20.25
N TRP A 704 -20.55 -13.48 19.92
CA TRP A 704 -19.26 -13.37 20.58
C TRP A 704 -18.57 -12.04 20.27
N ALA A 705 -18.53 -11.63 19.00
CA ALA A 705 -17.93 -10.36 18.59
C ALA A 705 -18.67 -9.16 19.22
N ILE A 706 -20.02 -9.17 19.20
CA ILE A 706 -20.85 -8.14 19.84
C ILE A 706 -20.61 -8.09 21.35
N ALA A 707 -20.53 -9.24 22.02
CA ALA A 707 -20.33 -9.30 23.47
C ALA A 707 -18.98 -8.73 23.93
N ASN A 708 -17.98 -8.67 23.05
CA ASN A 708 -16.67 -8.08 23.31
C ASN A 708 -16.47 -6.71 22.65
N THR A 709 -17.54 -6.10 22.14
CA THR A 709 -17.49 -4.77 21.51
C THR A 709 -18.32 -3.77 22.30
N THR A 710 -17.80 -2.56 22.46
CA THR A 710 -18.54 -1.45 23.08
C THR A 710 -18.48 -0.21 22.20
N VAL A 711 -19.62 0.47 22.11
CA VAL A 711 -19.77 1.79 21.49
C VAL A 711 -20.26 2.76 22.56
N GLY A 712 -19.55 3.87 22.72
CA GLY A 712 -19.78 4.92 23.69
C GLY A 712 -20.38 6.19 23.08
N GLU A 713 -20.20 7.33 23.77
CA GLU A 713 -20.60 8.66 23.26
C GLU A 713 -19.38 9.38 22.68
N ASN A 714 -19.57 10.32 21.75
CA ASN A 714 -18.53 11.20 21.20
C ASN A 714 -17.31 10.46 20.59
N GLY A 715 -17.54 9.41 19.81
CA GLY A 715 -16.46 8.68 19.13
C GLY A 715 -15.73 7.64 19.97
N GLU A 716 -16.12 7.44 21.23
CA GLU A 716 -15.57 6.34 22.04
C GLU A 716 -16.09 4.99 21.52
N PHE A 717 -15.18 4.06 21.24
CA PHE A 717 -15.49 2.65 21.02
C PHE A 717 -14.36 1.79 21.58
N ALA A 718 -14.61 0.49 21.72
CA ALA A 718 -13.58 -0.47 22.03
C ALA A 718 -13.96 -1.81 21.39
N ILE A 719 -13.09 -2.30 20.51
CA ILE A 719 -13.18 -3.61 19.88
C ILE A 719 -12.05 -4.51 20.42
N PRO A 720 -12.18 -5.84 20.35
CA PRO A 720 -11.07 -6.73 20.67
C PRO A 720 -9.83 -6.38 19.83
N ALA A 721 -8.65 -6.44 20.43
CA ALA A 721 -7.38 -6.22 19.74
C ALA A 721 -6.52 -7.49 19.77
N ASP A 722 -6.05 -7.87 20.96
CA ASP A 722 -5.34 -9.13 21.16
C ASP A 722 -6.22 -10.23 21.74
N MET A 723 -5.96 -11.44 21.28
CA MET A 723 -6.59 -12.67 21.72
C MET A 723 -5.55 -13.70 22.17
N GLU A 724 -5.91 -14.50 23.17
CA GLU A 724 -5.17 -15.70 23.56
C GLU A 724 -6.01 -16.95 23.32
N TRP A 725 -5.38 -17.99 22.79
CA TRP A 725 -6.01 -19.26 22.48
C TRP A 725 -5.62 -20.33 23.48
N SER A 726 -6.53 -21.26 23.77
CA SER A 726 -6.20 -22.44 24.55
C SER A 726 -7.02 -23.66 24.17
N GLY A 727 -6.44 -24.83 24.40
CA GLY A 727 -7.02 -26.09 23.94
C GLY A 727 -6.82 -26.29 22.44
N GLN A 728 -7.61 -27.18 21.84
CA GLN A 728 -7.48 -27.58 20.44
C GLN A 728 -8.84 -28.02 19.90
N PRO A 729 -9.10 -27.92 18.59
CA PRO A 729 -10.31 -28.49 18.00
C PRO A 729 -10.31 -30.02 18.08
N ASP A 730 -11.45 -30.66 17.89
CA ASP A 730 -11.48 -32.10 17.63
C ASP A 730 -10.91 -32.38 16.23
N THR A 731 -10.36 -33.59 15.99
CA THR A 731 -9.98 -34.00 14.62
C THR A 731 -11.20 -33.95 13.70
N TRP A 732 -11.07 -33.28 12.55
CA TRP A 732 -12.17 -33.16 11.59
C TRP A 732 -12.57 -34.53 11.03
N THR A 733 -13.85 -34.86 11.15
CA THR A 733 -14.44 -36.08 10.57
C THR A 733 -15.53 -35.80 9.54
N GLY A 734 -15.64 -34.55 9.08
CA GLY A 734 -16.65 -34.07 8.14
C GLY A 734 -17.88 -33.42 8.78
N GLU A 735 -17.90 -33.23 10.11
CA GLU A 735 -18.97 -32.53 10.85
C GLU A 735 -18.34 -31.83 12.07
N SER A 736 -18.82 -30.63 12.41
CA SER A 736 -18.37 -29.91 13.61
C SER A 736 -18.84 -30.58 14.90
N THR A 737 -17.97 -30.61 15.91
CA THR A 737 -18.28 -31.09 17.26
C THR A 737 -18.68 -29.95 18.20
N GLY A 738 -18.60 -28.70 17.73
CA GLY A 738 -18.66 -27.49 18.56
C GLY A 738 -17.41 -27.24 19.42
N ASN A 739 -16.35 -28.03 19.22
CA ASN A 739 -15.02 -27.91 19.83
C ASN A 739 -15.06 -27.48 21.32
N PRO A 740 -15.65 -28.28 22.22
CA PRO A 740 -15.90 -27.87 23.60
C PRO A 740 -14.64 -27.57 24.41
N ASP A 741 -13.47 -28.05 23.94
CA ASP A 741 -12.17 -27.86 24.58
C ASP A 741 -11.33 -26.75 23.91
N LEU A 742 -11.75 -26.18 22.76
CA LEU A 742 -11.09 -25.05 22.10
C LEU A 742 -11.71 -23.73 22.58
N ARG A 743 -10.86 -22.82 23.07
CA ARG A 743 -11.25 -21.58 23.72
C ARG A 743 -10.48 -20.39 23.17
N VAL A 744 -11.11 -19.21 23.22
CA VAL A 744 -10.48 -17.92 22.96
C VAL A 744 -10.83 -16.92 24.06
N GLU A 745 -9.84 -16.17 24.52
CA GLU A 745 -9.99 -15.06 25.47
C GLU A 745 -9.53 -13.76 24.80
N VAL A 746 -10.37 -12.72 24.85
CA VAL A 746 -9.97 -11.36 24.46
C VAL A 746 -9.16 -10.74 25.60
N VAL A 747 -7.89 -10.46 25.37
CA VAL A 747 -6.96 -9.99 26.43
C VAL A 747 -6.69 -8.49 26.36
N SER A 748 -6.94 -7.84 25.23
CA SER A 748 -6.89 -6.39 25.09
C SER A 748 -8.01 -5.88 24.17
N HIS A 749 -8.33 -4.60 24.30
CA HIS A 749 -9.24 -3.89 23.40
C HIS A 749 -8.53 -2.64 22.88
N GLY A 750 -8.91 -2.19 21.69
CA GLY A 750 -8.36 -1.01 21.03
C GLY A 750 -9.41 -0.24 20.24
N GLN A 751 -8.94 0.80 19.54
CA GLN A 751 -9.74 1.66 18.67
C GLN A 751 -9.22 1.63 17.23
N ASP A 752 -8.78 0.46 16.76
CA ASP A 752 -8.36 0.27 15.38
C ASP A 752 -9.54 0.57 14.44
N VAL A 753 -9.42 1.65 13.68
CA VAL A 753 -10.50 2.20 12.85
C VAL A 753 -10.82 1.30 11.66
N GLY A 754 -9.81 0.66 11.07
CA GLY A 754 -10.00 -0.27 9.95
C GLY A 754 -10.72 -1.53 10.40
N ILE A 755 -10.30 -2.11 11.53
CA ILE A 755 -10.94 -3.32 12.08
C ILE A 755 -12.35 -3.03 12.61
N ALA A 756 -12.60 -1.84 13.18
CA ALA A 756 -13.95 -1.44 13.56
C ALA A 756 -14.88 -1.29 12.34
N ALA A 757 -14.37 -0.76 11.22
CA ALA A 757 -15.13 -0.64 9.98
C ALA A 757 -15.43 -2.01 9.35
N GLY A 758 -14.45 -2.91 9.27
CA GLY A 758 -14.66 -4.29 8.83
C GLY A 758 -15.67 -5.05 9.73
N LEU A 759 -15.62 -4.82 11.04
CA LEU A 759 -16.58 -5.41 11.98
C LEU A 759 -17.99 -4.88 11.70
N ALA A 760 -18.14 -3.58 11.43
CA ALA A 760 -19.40 -3.00 11.02
C ALA A 760 -19.91 -3.66 9.71
N LYS A 761 -19.08 -3.82 8.68
CA LYS A 761 -19.46 -4.52 7.43
C LYS A 761 -19.93 -5.94 7.67
N THR A 762 -19.19 -6.70 8.47
CA THR A 762 -19.56 -8.07 8.87
C THR A 762 -20.95 -8.12 9.51
N LEU A 763 -21.19 -7.25 10.50
CA LEU A 763 -22.46 -7.16 11.20
C LEU A 763 -23.60 -6.70 10.28
N MET A 764 -23.34 -5.80 9.34
CA MET A 764 -24.35 -5.32 8.38
C MET A 764 -24.74 -6.40 7.38
N HIS A 765 -23.79 -7.14 6.80
CA HIS A 765 -24.09 -8.26 5.91
C HIS A 765 -24.92 -9.34 6.62
N TYR A 766 -24.54 -9.71 7.85
CA TYR A 766 -25.32 -10.65 8.66
C TYR A 766 -26.72 -10.12 8.99
N ALA A 767 -26.84 -8.86 9.41
CA ALA A 767 -28.13 -8.24 9.70
C ALA A 767 -29.03 -8.15 8.47
N ALA A 768 -28.49 -7.85 7.29
CA ALA A 768 -29.23 -7.82 6.04
C ALA A 768 -29.75 -9.22 5.66
N ALA A 769 -28.96 -10.28 5.89
CA ALA A 769 -29.35 -11.65 5.61
C ALA A 769 -30.44 -12.18 6.57
N THR A 770 -30.38 -11.80 7.86
CA THR A 770 -31.19 -12.41 8.92
C THR A 770 -32.32 -11.51 9.44
N GLY A 771 -32.21 -10.20 9.26
CA GLY A 771 -33.03 -9.21 9.94
C GLY A 771 -32.62 -8.95 11.40
N ASP A 772 -31.41 -9.34 11.81
CA ASP A 772 -30.93 -9.15 13.18
C ASP A 772 -30.70 -7.67 13.51
N THR A 773 -31.56 -7.14 14.39
CA THR A 773 -31.55 -5.72 14.74
C THR A 773 -30.43 -5.34 15.71
N GLU A 774 -29.88 -6.28 16.47
CA GLU A 774 -28.79 -6.02 17.40
C GLU A 774 -27.47 -5.79 16.65
N SER A 775 -27.18 -6.65 15.68
CA SER A 775 -26.03 -6.53 14.77
C SER A 775 -26.10 -5.22 13.99
N ARG A 776 -27.26 -4.89 13.41
CA ARG A 776 -27.45 -3.60 12.72
C ARG A 776 -27.19 -2.41 13.64
N ALA A 777 -27.75 -2.41 14.85
CA ALA A 777 -27.58 -1.29 15.79
C ALA A 777 -26.13 -1.15 16.27
N MET A 778 -25.41 -2.27 16.47
CA MET A 778 -23.99 -2.24 16.80
C MET A 778 -23.15 -1.69 15.63
N ALA A 779 -23.44 -2.11 14.40
CA ALA A 779 -22.75 -1.61 13.21
C ALA A 779 -22.97 -0.11 13.01
N GLU A 780 -24.23 0.37 13.08
CA GLU A 780 -24.55 1.81 13.00
C GLU A 780 -23.83 2.59 14.12
N GLY A 781 -23.76 2.05 15.33
CA GLY A 781 -23.01 2.66 16.43
C GLY A 781 -21.50 2.75 16.17
N LEU A 782 -20.89 1.72 15.56
CA LEU A 782 -19.48 1.75 15.19
C LEU A 782 -19.22 2.79 14.09
N LEU A 783 -20.08 2.87 13.06
CA LEU A 783 -19.96 3.89 12.02
C LEU A 783 -20.08 5.30 12.59
N ASP A 784 -21.07 5.56 13.45
CA ASP A 784 -21.21 6.85 14.14
C ASP A 784 -19.96 7.18 14.97
N ALA A 785 -19.36 6.19 15.63
CA ALA A 785 -18.15 6.38 16.40
C ALA A 785 -16.92 6.66 15.53
N LEU A 786 -16.79 5.99 14.38
CA LEU A 786 -15.74 6.25 13.38
C LEU A 786 -15.86 7.67 12.83
N LEU A 787 -17.05 8.08 12.39
CA LEU A 787 -17.28 9.43 11.86
C LEU A 787 -17.00 10.54 12.89
N ALA A 788 -17.14 10.24 14.19
CA ALA A 788 -16.78 11.17 15.25
C ALA A 788 -15.26 11.31 15.49
N ASN A 789 -14.43 10.46 14.88
CA ASN A 789 -12.96 10.52 14.89
C ASN A 789 -12.39 10.94 13.52
N GLN A 790 -13.15 11.68 12.72
CA GLN A 790 -12.65 12.27 11.48
C GLN A 790 -11.64 13.40 11.75
N ASP A 791 -10.63 13.50 10.89
CA ASP A 791 -9.74 14.65 10.75
C ASP A 791 -9.59 15.05 9.26
N ASP A 792 -8.58 15.87 8.95
CA ASP A 792 -8.36 16.40 7.60
C ASP A 792 -7.93 15.32 6.60
N LEU A 793 -7.27 14.24 7.07
CA LEU A 793 -6.76 13.17 6.21
C LEU A 793 -7.73 11.98 6.12
N GLY A 794 -8.59 11.77 7.11
CA GLY A 794 -9.55 10.68 7.09
C GLY A 794 -10.24 10.45 8.43
N VAL A 795 -10.19 9.21 8.91
CA VAL A 795 -10.63 8.79 10.25
C VAL A 795 -9.47 8.11 10.95
N ALA A 796 -9.04 8.64 12.09
CA ALA A 796 -7.93 8.07 12.83
C ALA A 796 -8.08 8.32 14.34
N VAL A 797 -7.46 7.44 15.14
CA VAL A 797 -7.41 7.55 16.60
C VAL A 797 -5.96 7.40 17.04
N PRO A 798 -5.49 8.16 18.04
CA PRO A 798 -4.16 7.98 18.58
C PRO A 798 -3.91 6.56 19.10
N GLU A 799 -2.79 5.96 18.71
CA GLU A 799 -2.32 4.66 19.16
C GLU A 799 -0.89 4.74 19.70
N THR A 800 -0.63 4.04 20.81
CA THR A 800 0.71 3.99 21.43
C THR A 800 1.53 2.84 20.87
N ARG A 801 2.80 3.10 20.53
CA ARG A 801 3.71 2.10 19.92
C ARG A 801 4.82 1.68 20.89
N ALA A 802 4.45 0.88 21.90
CA ALA A 802 5.41 0.38 22.89
C ALA A 802 6.46 -0.56 22.31
N ASP A 803 6.10 -1.23 21.21
CA ASP A 803 6.93 -2.09 20.38
C ASP A 803 8.08 -1.34 19.70
N TYR A 804 8.02 -0.01 19.59
CA TYR A 804 9.13 0.78 19.01
C TYR A 804 10.37 0.83 19.91
N ALA A 805 10.33 0.18 21.07
CA ALA A 805 11.52 -0.12 21.86
C ALA A 805 12.49 -1.07 21.12
N ARG A 806 12.03 -1.74 20.05
CA ARG A 806 12.82 -2.71 19.27
C ARG A 806 13.66 -2.08 18.14
N PHE A 807 13.56 -0.77 17.91
CA PHE A 807 14.34 -0.08 16.87
C PHE A 807 15.87 -0.26 17.04
N ASP A 808 16.36 -0.32 18.28
CA ASP A 808 17.78 -0.47 18.61
C ASP A 808 18.13 -1.84 19.23
N ASP A 809 17.25 -2.85 19.08
CA ASP A 809 17.51 -4.20 19.57
C ASP A 809 18.76 -4.81 18.91
N GLU A 810 19.81 -4.98 19.71
CA GLU A 810 20.95 -5.83 19.37
C GLU A 810 20.52 -7.31 19.39
N PHE A 811 21.12 -8.15 18.54
CA PHE A 811 20.86 -9.58 18.56
C PHE A 811 21.03 -10.19 19.96
N GLY A 812 19.96 -10.80 20.48
CA GLY A 812 19.92 -11.40 21.82
C GLY A 812 19.33 -10.49 22.90
N ALA A 813 18.70 -9.37 22.52
CA ALA A 813 17.77 -8.63 23.36
C ALA A 813 16.61 -9.53 23.83
N PRO A 814 15.87 -9.14 24.90
CA PRO A 814 14.80 -9.98 25.46
C PRO A 814 13.72 -10.36 24.45
N ASP A 815 13.41 -9.44 23.54
CA ASP A 815 12.40 -9.61 22.49
C ASP A 815 13.05 -9.98 21.15
N GLY A 816 14.31 -10.41 21.12
CA GLY A 816 14.98 -10.89 19.90
C GLY A 816 16.10 -9.97 19.41
N GLY A 817 16.08 -9.62 18.13
CA GLY A 817 17.01 -8.66 17.52
C GLY A 817 17.59 -9.16 16.19
N LEU A 818 18.10 -8.23 15.38
CA LEU A 818 18.56 -8.52 14.02
C LEU A 818 19.76 -9.48 14.02
N TYR A 819 19.55 -10.74 13.63
CA TYR A 819 20.65 -11.69 13.45
C TYR A 819 21.37 -11.47 12.12
N ILE A 820 22.71 -11.48 12.12
CA ILE A 820 23.54 -11.58 10.93
C ILE A 820 24.65 -12.64 11.18
N PRO A 821 24.89 -13.61 10.27
CA PRO A 821 25.89 -14.65 10.48
C PRO A 821 27.29 -14.11 10.78
N GLY A 822 27.98 -14.76 11.73
CA GLY A 822 29.31 -14.34 12.15
C GLY A 822 30.33 -14.34 11.01
N GLY A 823 30.84 -13.16 10.66
CA GLY A 823 31.82 -12.97 9.58
C GLY A 823 31.19 -12.62 8.22
N TRP A 824 29.86 -12.63 8.09
CA TRP A 824 29.16 -12.04 6.97
C TRP A 824 29.25 -10.50 7.07
N THR A 825 29.49 -9.84 5.94
CA THR A 825 29.56 -8.37 5.86
C THR A 825 29.02 -7.90 4.52
N GLY A 826 28.15 -6.90 4.53
CA GLY A 826 27.58 -6.28 3.35
C GLY A 826 27.18 -4.83 3.60
N GLN A 827 26.53 -4.20 2.63
CA GLN A 827 26.01 -2.83 2.74
C GLN A 827 24.61 -2.70 2.13
N MET A 828 23.75 -1.91 2.77
CA MET A 828 22.53 -1.40 2.17
C MET A 828 22.87 -0.35 1.09
N PRO A 829 21.95 0.01 0.18
CA PRO A 829 22.24 0.98 -0.88
C PRO A 829 22.67 2.37 -0.40
N ASN A 830 22.15 2.84 0.75
CA ASN A 830 22.55 4.09 1.39
C ASN A 830 23.95 4.03 2.05
N GLY A 831 24.60 2.86 2.07
CA GLY A 831 25.91 2.64 2.67
C GLY A 831 25.88 2.12 4.12
N ASP A 832 24.70 1.88 4.69
CA ASP A 832 24.59 1.30 6.02
C ASP A 832 25.26 -0.08 6.09
N PRO A 833 26.15 -0.31 7.06
CA PRO A 833 26.86 -1.56 7.16
C PRO A 833 25.95 -2.66 7.71
N VAL A 834 25.86 -3.78 7.00
CA VAL A 834 25.14 -4.97 7.45
C VAL A 834 26.17 -5.98 7.96
N ASN A 835 26.16 -6.26 9.26
CA ASN A 835 27.10 -7.17 9.93
C ASN A 835 26.54 -7.64 11.29
N SER A 836 27.28 -8.45 12.04
CA SER A 836 26.82 -9.05 13.31
C SER A 836 26.52 -8.06 14.44
N ASP A 837 26.92 -6.78 14.31
CA ASP A 837 26.63 -5.73 15.28
C ASP A 837 25.43 -4.85 14.84
N SER A 838 24.76 -5.18 13.72
CA SER A 838 23.63 -4.43 13.19
C SER A 838 22.35 -4.62 14.02
N THR A 839 21.60 -3.55 14.20
CA THR A 839 20.20 -3.48 14.71
C THR A 839 19.23 -3.13 13.58
N PHE A 840 17.92 -3.17 13.84
CA PHE A 840 16.88 -2.72 12.90
C PHE A 840 17.16 -1.32 12.34
N LEU A 841 17.40 -0.34 13.23
CA LEU A 841 17.71 1.04 12.86
C LEU A 841 19.03 1.16 12.10
N SER A 842 20.06 0.41 12.48
CA SER A 842 21.41 0.59 11.91
C SER A 842 21.52 0.26 10.43
N ILE A 843 20.58 -0.52 9.88
CA ILE A 843 20.48 -0.86 8.46
C ILE A 843 19.34 -0.10 7.76
N ARG A 844 18.76 0.88 8.47
CA ARG A 844 17.65 1.75 8.05
C ARG A 844 17.89 3.16 8.59
N SER A 845 19.11 3.68 8.46
CA SER A 845 19.50 4.96 9.07
C SER A 845 18.69 6.16 8.55
N PHE A 846 18.03 6.01 7.41
CA PHE A 846 17.07 6.99 6.89
C PHE A 846 15.94 7.31 7.89
N TYR A 847 15.63 6.41 8.82
CA TYR A 847 14.67 6.70 9.88
C TYR A 847 15.10 7.84 10.79
N GLU A 848 16.40 8.11 10.94
CA GLU A 848 16.88 9.22 11.77
C GLU A 848 16.50 10.59 11.18
N ASP A 849 16.17 10.64 9.89
CA ASP A 849 15.73 11.83 9.17
C ASP A 849 14.19 11.98 9.15
N ASP A 850 13.44 11.00 9.68
CA ASP A 850 11.98 11.03 9.71
C ASP A 850 11.46 12.13 10.66
N PRO A 851 10.44 12.92 10.28
CA PRO A 851 9.90 13.99 11.14
C PRO A 851 9.37 13.49 12.49
N ASN A 852 8.96 12.23 12.58
CA ASN A 852 8.50 11.59 13.81
C ASN A 852 9.59 10.82 14.56
N TRP A 853 10.82 10.74 14.05
CA TRP A 853 11.93 10.10 14.77
C TRP A 853 12.20 10.68 16.17
N PRO A 854 12.14 12.00 16.42
CA PRO A 854 12.49 12.55 17.72
C PRO A 854 11.69 11.98 18.92
N GLN A 855 10.43 11.59 18.72
CA GLN A 855 9.64 10.96 19.79
C GLN A 855 10.05 9.49 20.03
N VAL A 856 10.47 8.77 19.00
CA VAL A 856 11.01 7.42 19.12
C VAL A 856 12.37 7.46 19.79
N GLU A 857 13.25 8.37 19.37
CA GLU A 857 14.55 8.59 20.01
C GLU A 857 14.39 8.96 21.50
N GLU A 858 13.41 9.80 21.86
CA GLU A 858 13.10 10.10 23.26
C GLU A 858 12.69 8.83 24.04
N TYR A 859 11.86 7.97 23.44
CA TYR A 859 11.43 6.71 24.05
C TYR A 859 12.60 5.75 24.28
N LEU A 860 13.45 5.54 23.27
CA LEU A 860 14.66 4.71 23.39
C LEU A 860 15.61 5.23 24.47
N ASN A 861 15.65 6.55 24.69
CA ASN A 861 16.40 7.18 25.78
C ASN A 861 15.71 7.12 27.16
N GLY A 862 14.64 6.33 27.31
CA GLY A 862 13.90 6.11 28.56
C GLY A 862 12.75 7.09 28.80
N GLY A 863 12.29 7.76 27.74
CA GLY A 863 11.11 8.62 27.71
C GLY A 863 9.77 7.86 27.73
N PRO A 864 8.65 8.56 27.50
CA PRO A 864 7.33 7.93 27.38
C PRO A 864 7.21 7.09 26.11
N VAL A 865 6.28 6.14 26.10
CA VAL A 865 5.90 5.39 24.87
C VAL A 865 5.40 6.40 23.83
N PRO A 866 5.87 6.33 22.58
CA PRO A 866 5.46 7.27 21.53
C PRO A 866 4.01 6.98 21.11
N GLU A 867 3.34 8.02 20.64
CA GLU A 867 1.93 8.00 20.25
C GLU A 867 1.81 8.56 18.84
N PHE A 868 1.07 7.86 17.98
CA PHE A 868 0.91 8.19 16.58
C PHE A 868 -0.58 8.17 16.22
N THR A 869 -0.95 8.92 15.19
CA THR A 869 -2.29 8.89 14.60
C THR A 869 -2.09 8.51 13.15
N TYR A 870 -2.36 7.25 12.81
CA TYR A 870 -2.01 6.69 11.50
C TYR A 870 -3.19 6.69 10.53
N HIS A 871 -2.88 7.03 9.28
CA HIS A 871 -3.75 6.97 8.13
C HIS A 871 -3.33 5.83 7.20
N ARG A 872 -3.46 4.58 7.71
CA ARG A 872 -3.22 3.38 6.92
C ARG A 872 -4.20 3.32 5.76
N PHE A 873 -3.72 3.20 4.53
CA PHE A 873 -4.54 3.25 3.32
C PHE A 873 -5.69 2.24 3.37
N TRP A 874 -5.38 0.98 3.69
CA TRP A 874 -6.40 -0.08 3.80
C TRP A 874 -7.48 0.24 4.84
N ALA A 875 -7.12 0.86 5.98
CA ALA A 875 -8.05 1.17 7.05
C ALA A 875 -9.00 2.30 6.64
N GLN A 876 -8.51 3.31 5.92
CA GLN A 876 -9.32 4.40 5.39
C GLN A 876 -10.29 3.91 4.31
N VAL A 877 -9.84 2.98 3.46
CA VAL A 877 -10.72 2.29 2.51
C VAL A 877 -11.76 1.43 3.22
N ASP A 878 -11.39 0.71 4.27
CA ASP A 878 -12.35 -0.09 5.06
C ASP A 878 -13.43 0.81 5.69
N VAL A 879 -13.04 1.96 6.25
CA VAL A 879 -13.99 2.99 6.73
C VAL A 879 -14.90 3.46 5.61
N ALA A 880 -14.35 3.88 4.47
CA ALA A 880 -15.13 4.35 3.33
C ALA A 880 -16.13 3.27 2.87
N THR A 881 -15.64 2.06 2.57
CA THR A 881 -16.47 0.97 2.07
C THR A 881 -17.53 0.54 3.08
N ALA A 882 -17.28 0.63 4.39
CA ALA A 882 -18.30 0.36 5.41
C ALA A 882 -19.46 1.37 5.34
N LEU A 883 -19.18 2.66 5.15
CA LEU A 883 -20.21 3.69 4.95
C LEU A 883 -21.06 3.37 3.70
N ALA A 884 -20.39 3.03 2.60
CA ALA A 884 -21.07 2.65 1.36
C ALA A 884 -21.89 1.35 1.51
N THR A 885 -21.42 0.35 2.25
CA THR A 885 -22.15 -0.89 2.53
C THR A 885 -23.43 -0.63 3.33
N HIS A 886 -23.42 0.33 4.26
CA HIS A 886 -24.66 0.75 4.93
C HIS A 886 -25.66 1.30 3.92
N GLY A 887 -25.20 2.21 3.05
CA GLY A 887 -25.92 2.74 1.90
C GLY A 887 -26.59 1.66 1.06
N GLU A 888 -25.78 0.71 0.60
CA GLU A 888 -26.21 -0.42 -0.23
C GLU A 888 -27.28 -1.27 0.43
N LEU A 889 -27.08 -1.64 1.71
CA LEU A 889 -27.91 -2.66 2.37
C LEU A 889 -29.16 -2.09 3.05
N PHE A 890 -29.14 -0.81 3.44
CA PHE A 890 -30.19 -0.22 4.28
C PHE A 890 -30.70 1.16 3.81
N GLY A 891 -30.25 1.65 2.65
CA GLY A 891 -30.74 2.89 2.02
C GLY A 891 -32.23 2.88 1.66
N ASP A 892 -32.78 4.06 1.36
CA ASP A 892 -34.21 4.25 1.08
C ASP A 892 -34.62 3.56 -0.24
N GLY A 893 -35.01 2.28 -0.13
CA GLY A 893 -35.36 1.43 -1.27
C GLY A 893 -35.07 -0.07 -1.04
N ALA A 894 -34.23 -0.41 -0.06
CA ALA A 894 -33.87 -1.77 0.33
C ALA A 894 -34.94 -2.48 1.20
#